data_AF-A0A150Q4W0-F1
#
_entry.id   AF-A0A150Q4W0-F1
#
_cell.length_a   1.000
_cell.length_b   1.000
_cell.length_c   1.000
_cell.angle_alpha   90.00
_cell.angle_beta   90.00
_cell.angle_gamma   90.00
#
_symmetry.space_group_name_H-M   'P 1'
#
loop_
_entity.id
_entity.type
_entity.pdbx_description
1 polymer ?
#
loop_
_entity_poly.entity_id
_entity_poly.type
_entity_poly.pdbx_seq_one_letter_code
_entity_poly.pdbx_strand_id
1 'polypeptide(L)'
;MGVLDWLRRWRAPQARTEAPLPPRASTPPAPCPPATTEEASRPGATGPFPPSTTRSWGVEGYRVEADLSRQALCLSVPAEYGAEDEPELFPTLGAARLPSRIVSAAMLAQKARQFDDGLIAAVELAAQRGAGLLRGKAYLLETWLASLAHGSPAAPAALLLAAARLGGVAPDVPRPLAADVARLLDEFLADERRSKPLGLHTWSEPLRRIFQQDRLLQTPLRDPGPIEALARVLREEAAARTTYEDMLALASRLTGPLDMPDLTPVLRSLDRGQVEVGPAHAIFPPSRSREGDLARMLFADQPIPERFDMAGELAARIRDGSVDLRPTAGSGWPDYKTWSLEPLVAPERAPEAPRVSVERRYRELLLELFQGILALTRETHVKQLADPAPSCAPPFVRRRPGVVVDVLPELAAEPTVSYFLRRALGYRFVRQVLEGAFGASALARIERLTPEGPVDLPLSKELAQVEGLFLGAAAAVASDLGMSLDEAMDPAFRAACAAMDLLPDRDGALGSGRGREHDAQAFRRWSALEDRDLGRDARRMVPVFHDRERRKTRVWVFLGWSAQRVLVSFQQPPAVRVLAPDGRAASPPEVEVRFGVLTHDLAYPVMAEITVDRVLDRDELRAICDRHRTRSAIVAALESGGRASAPRPGDRLDGALRRRA
;
A
#
# COMPACT_ATOMS: atom_id res chain seq x y z
N MET A 1 -26.29 -17.88 -21.73
CA MET A 1 -25.68 -16.76 -22.50
C MET A 1 -24.17 -16.90 -22.40
N GLY A 2 -23.41 -16.64 -23.47
CA GLY A 2 -21.98 -16.93 -23.53
C GLY A 2 -21.10 -15.78 -23.01
N VAL A 3 -19.94 -16.12 -22.43
CA VAL A 3 -18.95 -15.18 -21.85
C VAL A 3 -18.56 -14.05 -22.81
N LEU A 4 -18.45 -14.35 -24.11
CA LEU A 4 -18.10 -13.40 -25.17
C LEU A 4 -19.09 -12.24 -25.34
N ASP A 5 -20.35 -12.37 -24.93
CA ASP A 5 -21.35 -11.31 -25.07
C ASP A 5 -21.31 -10.32 -23.88
N TRP A 6 -20.89 -10.80 -22.70
CA TRP A 6 -20.64 -9.97 -21.52
C TRP A 6 -19.39 -9.10 -21.71
N LEU A 7 -18.30 -9.67 -22.26
CA LEU A 7 -17.05 -8.96 -22.55
C LEU A 7 -17.23 -7.75 -23.48
N ARG A 8 -18.23 -7.76 -24.37
CA ARG A 8 -18.55 -6.60 -25.24
C ARG A 8 -19.14 -5.43 -24.44
N ARG A 9 -19.98 -5.71 -23.43
CA ARG A 9 -20.58 -4.68 -22.58
C ARG A 9 -19.56 -4.01 -21.65
N TRP A 10 -18.50 -4.72 -21.28
CA TRP A 10 -17.43 -4.18 -20.44
C TRP A 10 -16.45 -3.25 -21.20
N ARG A 11 -16.36 -3.39 -22.53
CA ARG A 11 -15.51 -2.53 -23.39
C ARG A 11 -16.20 -1.25 -23.90
N ALA A 12 -17.49 -1.06 -23.63
CA ALA A 12 -18.22 0.13 -24.03
C ALA A 12 -18.05 1.26 -22.98
N PRO A 13 -17.56 2.45 -23.35
CA PRO A 13 -17.60 3.60 -22.44
C PRO A 13 -19.06 3.96 -22.13
N GLN A 14 -19.37 4.20 -20.86
CA GLN A 14 -20.71 4.63 -20.45
C GLN A 14 -20.95 6.08 -20.88
N ALA A 15 -21.47 6.25 -22.10
CA ALA A 15 -21.95 7.53 -22.59
C ALA A 15 -23.14 8.01 -21.74
N ARG A 16 -22.87 8.89 -20.77
CA ARG A 16 -23.92 9.63 -20.06
C ARG A 16 -24.44 10.75 -20.96
N THR A 17 -25.74 10.75 -21.21
CA THR A 17 -26.46 11.89 -21.79
C THR A 17 -26.63 12.97 -20.73
N GLU A 18 -25.62 13.83 -20.58
CA GLU A 18 -25.74 15.04 -19.77
C GLU A 18 -26.52 16.11 -20.54
N ALA A 19 -27.60 16.62 -19.94
CA ALA A 19 -28.34 17.77 -20.46
C ALA A 19 -27.59 19.07 -20.10
N PRO A 20 -27.50 20.05 -21.02
CA PRO A 20 -26.72 21.26 -20.77
C PRO A 20 -27.36 22.14 -19.68
N LEU A 21 -26.58 22.46 -18.65
CA LEU A 21 -26.95 23.49 -17.67
C LEU A 21 -26.79 24.90 -18.27
N PRO A 22 -27.69 25.85 -17.99
CA PRO A 22 -27.58 27.22 -18.49
C PRO A 22 -26.42 27.98 -17.82
N PRO A 23 -25.79 28.93 -18.52
CA PRO A 23 -24.63 29.66 -18.00
C PRO A 23 -25.02 30.60 -16.84
N ARG A 24 -24.28 30.53 -15.73
CA ARG A 24 -24.34 31.56 -14.68
C ARG A 24 -23.56 32.80 -15.13
N ALA A 25 -24.20 33.95 -15.10
CA ALA A 25 -23.54 35.24 -15.34
C ALA A 25 -22.55 35.56 -14.20
N SER A 26 -21.32 35.90 -14.55
CA SER A 26 -20.25 36.26 -13.61
C SER A 26 -20.18 37.78 -13.40
N THR A 27 -20.59 38.27 -12.23
CA THR A 27 -20.38 39.66 -11.81
C THR A 27 -18.90 39.87 -11.45
N PRO A 28 -18.23 40.96 -11.91
CA PRO A 28 -16.84 41.22 -11.55
C PRO A 28 -16.69 41.64 -10.07
N PRO A 29 -15.57 41.28 -9.40
CA PRO A 29 -15.30 41.70 -8.02
C PRO A 29 -14.84 43.17 -7.96
N ALA A 30 -15.16 43.84 -6.85
CA ALA A 30 -14.69 45.19 -6.55
C ALA A 30 -13.21 45.19 -6.08
N PRO A 31 -12.45 46.29 -6.30
CA PRO A 31 -11.04 46.36 -5.91
C PRO A 31 -10.85 46.55 -4.40
N CYS A 32 -9.87 45.86 -3.82
CA CYS A 32 -9.37 46.13 -2.46
C CYS A 32 -8.22 47.17 -2.50
N PRO A 33 -8.02 47.95 -1.42
CA PRO A 33 -6.93 48.91 -1.31
C PRO A 33 -5.55 48.23 -1.14
N PRO A 34 -4.44 48.93 -1.42
CA PRO A 34 -3.10 48.36 -1.35
C PRO A 34 -2.66 48.09 0.10
N ALA A 35 -2.09 46.92 0.34
CA ALA A 35 -1.33 46.64 1.57
C ALA A 35 0.07 47.27 1.48
N THR A 36 0.57 47.78 2.60
CA THR A 36 1.90 48.41 2.70
C THR A 36 3.03 47.39 2.53
N THR A 37 4.10 47.81 1.84
CA THR A 37 5.32 47.03 1.61
C THR A 37 6.13 46.81 2.89
N GLU A 38 6.52 45.57 3.15
CA GLU A 38 7.65 45.21 4.00
C GLU A 38 8.47 44.13 3.28
N GLU A 39 9.69 44.46 2.83
CA GLU A 39 10.46 43.64 1.90
C GLU A 39 11.25 42.51 2.58
N ALA A 40 10.59 41.37 2.79
CA ALA A 40 11.28 40.11 3.09
C ALA A 40 11.91 39.53 1.82
N SER A 41 13.22 39.71 1.64
CA SER A 41 13.97 39.32 0.43
C SER A 41 13.81 37.83 0.11
N ARG A 42 13.14 37.51 -1.01
CA ARG A 42 13.10 36.15 -1.56
C ARG A 42 14.39 35.85 -2.32
N PRO A 43 15.02 34.66 -2.15
CA PRO A 43 16.00 34.17 -3.10
C PRO A 43 15.39 34.11 -4.51
N GLY A 44 16.16 34.50 -5.52
CA GLY A 44 15.68 34.53 -6.90
C GLY A 44 15.26 33.15 -7.40
N ALA A 45 14.22 33.10 -8.25
CA ALA A 45 13.81 31.86 -8.88
C ALA A 45 14.94 31.31 -9.75
N THR A 46 15.45 30.13 -9.40
CA THR A 46 16.33 29.36 -10.27
C THR A 46 15.57 29.01 -11.55
N GLY A 47 16.15 29.32 -12.71
CA GLY A 47 15.63 28.85 -13.99
C GLY A 47 15.66 27.31 -14.07
N PRO A 48 15.03 26.71 -15.10
CA PRO A 48 14.99 25.26 -15.26
C PRO A 48 16.41 24.71 -15.43
N PHE A 49 16.93 24.11 -14.35
CA PHE A 49 18.14 23.29 -14.43
C PHE A 49 17.82 22.07 -15.30
N PRO A 50 18.60 21.80 -16.37
CA PRO A 50 18.42 20.58 -17.13
C PRO A 50 18.69 19.37 -16.21
N PRO A 51 17.95 18.25 -16.38
CA PRO A 51 18.19 17.03 -15.61
C PRO A 51 19.64 16.59 -15.80
N SER A 52 20.36 16.37 -14.70
CA SER A 52 21.80 16.08 -14.71
C SER A 52 22.08 14.66 -15.20
N THR A 53 22.00 14.44 -16.52
CA THR A 53 22.45 13.18 -17.14
C THR A 53 23.97 13.00 -17.05
N THR A 54 24.72 14.05 -16.72
CA THR A 54 26.16 13.97 -16.44
C THR A 54 26.42 13.84 -14.95
N ARG A 55 27.27 12.88 -14.54
CA ARG A 55 27.87 12.79 -13.20
C ARG A 55 29.35 13.16 -13.29
N SER A 56 29.91 13.84 -12.28
CA SER A 56 31.35 14.14 -12.21
C SER A 56 31.92 13.91 -10.80
N TRP A 57 33.14 13.36 -10.73
CA TRP A 57 33.85 13.05 -9.47
C TRP A 57 35.37 13.09 -9.67
N GLY A 58 36.14 13.02 -8.58
CA GLY A 58 37.60 13.01 -8.61
C GLY A 58 38.20 11.61 -8.38
N VAL A 59 39.26 11.27 -9.10
CA VAL A 59 40.09 10.06 -8.91
C VAL A 59 41.56 10.45 -9.05
N GLU A 60 42.36 10.31 -7.99
CA GLU A 60 43.82 10.57 -7.99
C GLU A 60 44.24 11.93 -8.60
N GLY A 61 43.38 12.96 -8.45
CA GLY A 61 43.59 14.31 -8.98
C GLY A 61 42.98 14.55 -10.37
N TYR A 62 42.60 13.49 -11.10
CA TYR A 62 41.84 13.59 -12.33
C TYR A 62 40.36 13.85 -12.03
N ARG A 63 39.69 14.64 -12.87
CA ARG A 63 38.23 14.82 -12.85
C ARG A 63 37.60 13.90 -13.90
N VAL A 64 36.75 13.00 -13.46
CA VAL A 64 35.95 12.14 -14.35
C VAL A 64 34.61 12.83 -14.61
N GLU A 65 34.11 12.73 -15.84
CA GLU A 65 32.76 13.11 -16.25
C GLU A 65 32.13 11.93 -17.00
N ALA A 66 30.97 11.44 -16.56
CA ALA A 66 30.24 10.38 -17.21
C ALA A 66 28.87 10.88 -17.67
N ASP A 67 28.62 10.89 -18.97
CA ASP A 67 27.29 11.10 -19.54
C ASP A 67 26.50 9.78 -19.52
N LEU A 68 25.50 9.74 -18.67
CA LEU A 68 24.59 8.63 -18.44
C LEU A 68 23.43 8.62 -19.46
N SER A 69 23.29 9.64 -20.33
CA SER A 69 22.15 9.79 -21.27
C SER A 69 21.95 8.62 -22.23
N ARG A 70 22.96 7.76 -22.40
CA ARG A 70 22.94 6.53 -23.21
C ARG A 70 23.25 5.25 -22.41
N GLN A 71 23.26 5.33 -21.08
CA GLN A 71 23.48 4.18 -20.23
C GLN A 71 22.27 3.23 -20.27
N ALA A 72 22.56 1.93 -20.19
CA ALA A 72 21.60 0.90 -19.83
C ALA A 72 22.24 -0.08 -18.85
N LEU A 73 21.53 -0.44 -17.78
CA LEU A 73 21.99 -1.37 -16.76
C LEU A 73 21.43 -2.78 -17.02
N CYS A 74 22.09 -3.78 -16.45
CA CYS A 74 21.59 -5.15 -16.36
C CYS A 74 21.53 -5.59 -14.91
N LEU A 75 20.39 -6.15 -14.50
CA LEU A 75 20.18 -6.71 -13.17
C LEU A 75 19.94 -8.22 -13.26
N SER A 76 20.74 -8.96 -12.50
CA SER A 76 20.70 -10.42 -12.44
C SER A 76 20.84 -10.93 -11.01
N VAL A 77 20.26 -12.10 -10.75
CA VAL A 77 20.47 -12.88 -9.53
C VAL A 77 21.37 -14.04 -9.93
N PRO A 78 22.56 -14.20 -9.32
CA PRO A 78 23.49 -15.26 -9.71
C PRO A 78 22.88 -16.65 -9.43
N ALA A 79 23.41 -17.67 -10.11
CA ALA A 79 23.06 -19.04 -9.78
C ALA A 79 23.74 -19.45 -8.46
N GLU A 80 22.94 -19.76 -7.45
CA GLU A 80 23.42 -20.38 -6.21
C GLU A 80 23.96 -21.78 -6.51
N TYR A 81 25.25 -21.98 -6.22
CA TYR A 81 25.92 -23.27 -6.37
C TYR A 81 25.96 -23.97 -5.00
N GLY A 82 25.13 -25.01 -4.84
CA GLY A 82 25.26 -25.98 -3.74
C GLY A 82 24.52 -25.65 -2.43
N ALA A 83 23.58 -24.70 -2.43
CA ALA A 83 22.65 -24.55 -1.31
C ALA A 83 21.53 -25.60 -1.41
N GLU A 84 21.61 -26.67 -0.62
CA GLU A 84 20.47 -27.59 -0.39
C GLU A 84 19.57 -27.12 0.78
N ASP A 85 20.10 -26.27 1.66
CA ASP A 85 19.37 -25.71 2.81
C ASP A 85 18.50 -24.51 2.42
N GLU A 86 17.27 -24.49 2.94
CA GLU A 86 16.31 -23.40 2.73
C GLU A 86 16.63 -22.16 3.60
N PRO A 87 16.39 -20.93 3.10
CA PRO A 87 16.57 -19.65 3.80
C PRO A 87 16.28 -19.60 5.31
N GLU A 88 17.14 -18.93 6.09
CA GLU A 88 16.74 -18.38 7.41
C GLU A 88 15.96 -17.06 7.21
N LEU A 89 14.75 -16.99 7.77
CA LEU A 89 13.85 -15.85 7.65
C LEU A 89 13.96 -14.92 8.86
N PHE A 90 14.19 -13.62 8.62
CA PHE A 90 14.33 -12.63 9.68
C PHE A 90 12.98 -11.98 10.06
N PRO A 91 12.70 -11.69 11.34
CA PRO A 91 11.44 -11.05 11.75
C PRO A 91 11.29 -9.60 11.25
N THR A 92 12.42 -8.89 11.11
CA THR A 92 12.48 -7.45 10.77
C THR A 92 13.66 -7.18 9.83
N LEU A 93 13.63 -6.07 9.10
CA LEU A 93 14.75 -5.62 8.27
C LEU A 93 16.01 -5.33 9.10
N GLY A 94 15.84 -4.76 10.30
CA GLY A 94 16.93 -4.52 11.25
C GLY A 94 17.54 -5.80 11.83
N ALA A 95 16.79 -6.92 11.84
CA ALA A 95 17.29 -8.24 12.21
C ALA A 95 18.11 -8.89 11.07
N ALA A 96 17.73 -8.66 9.81
CA ALA A 96 18.47 -9.14 8.64
C ALA A 96 19.84 -8.45 8.45
N ARG A 97 20.02 -7.22 8.98
CA ARG A 97 21.32 -6.49 9.04
C ARG A 97 22.06 -6.38 7.71
N LEU A 98 21.33 -6.16 6.63
CA LEU A 98 21.89 -6.18 5.27
C LEU A 98 22.85 -5.00 5.04
N PRO A 99 24.08 -5.24 4.53
CA PRO A 99 25.09 -4.20 4.32
C PRO A 99 24.91 -3.43 3.00
N SER A 100 23.74 -3.49 2.37
CA SER A 100 23.49 -2.83 1.08
C SER A 100 23.59 -1.30 1.18
N ARG A 101 24.26 -0.71 0.19
CA ARG A 101 24.26 0.75 -0.02
C ARG A 101 23.06 1.25 -0.82
N ILE A 102 22.33 0.34 -1.48
CA ILE A 102 21.14 0.69 -2.27
C ILE A 102 19.89 0.26 -1.50
N VAL A 103 18.86 1.12 -1.53
CA VAL A 103 17.58 0.86 -0.90
C VAL A 103 16.77 -0.13 -1.75
N SER A 104 16.36 -1.27 -1.19
CA SER A 104 15.44 -2.16 -1.92
C SER A 104 14.03 -1.56 -1.97
N ALA A 105 13.30 -1.81 -3.05
CA ALA A 105 11.90 -1.45 -3.20
C ALA A 105 11.04 -2.12 -2.10
N ALA A 106 11.46 -3.28 -1.57
CA ALA A 106 10.84 -3.91 -0.41
C ALA A 106 11.01 -3.10 0.90
N MET A 107 12.15 -2.46 1.11
CA MET A 107 12.39 -1.60 2.28
C MET A 107 11.47 -0.38 2.24
N LEU A 108 11.34 0.28 1.07
CA LEU A 108 10.37 1.36 0.89
C LEU A 108 8.92 0.88 1.04
N ALA A 109 8.59 -0.33 0.57
CA ALA A 109 7.28 -0.94 0.79
C ALA A 109 6.96 -1.22 2.26
N GLN A 110 7.95 -1.58 3.08
CA GLN A 110 7.79 -1.74 4.53
C GLN A 110 7.69 -0.39 5.25
N LYS A 111 8.39 0.67 4.79
CA LYS A 111 8.19 2.03 5.31
C LYS A 111 6.76 2.49 5.03
N ALA A 112 6.34 2.38 3.77
CA ALA A 112 4.97 2.60 3.34
C ALA A 112 3.97 1.80 4.18
N ARG A 113 4.24 0.52 4.46
CA ARG A 113 3.34 -0.33 5.27
C ARG A 113 3.01 0.25 6.62
N GLN A 114 4.03 0.55 7.43
CA GLN A 114 3.79 0.98 8.82
C GLN A 114 3.20 2.39 8.87
N PHE A 115 3.50 3.21 7.86
CA PHE A 115 2.80 4.47 7.65
C PHE A 115 1.32 4.25 7.28
N ASP A 116 1.03 3.39 6.30
CA ASP A 116 -0.33 3.08 5.82
C ASP A 116 -1.21 2.46 6.94
N ASP A 117 -0.63 1.58 7.77
CA ASP A 117 -1.24 1.05 9.00
C ASP A 117 -1.64 2.19 9.95
N GLY A 118 -0.65 3.02 10.32
CA GLY A 118 -0.83 4.07 11.32
C GLY A 118 -1.75 5.20 10.88
N LEU A 119 -1.76 5.51 9.59
CA LEU A 119 -2.67 6.48 8.99
C LEU A 119 -4.11 5.98 9.08
N ILE A 120 -4.41 4.75 8.67
CA ILE A 120 -5.78 4.21 8.76
C ILE A 120 -6.21 4.09 10.23
N ALA A 121 -5.32 3.67 11.13
CA ALA A 121 -5.62 3.64 12.56
C ALA A 121 -5.97 5.03 13.12
N ALA A 122 -5.22 6.08 12.75
CA ALA A 122 -5.51 7.45 13.15
C ALA A 122 -6.84 7.96 12.56
N VAL A 123 -7.09 7.65 11.29
CA VAL A 123 -8.29 8.05 10.55
C VAL A 123 -9.53 7.34 11.08
N GLU A 124 -9.47 6.07 11.48
CA GLU A 124 -10.60 5.38 12.13
C GLU A 124 -10.94 6.01 13.48
N LEU A 125 -9.95 6.41 14.31
CA LEU A 125 -10.27 7.14 15.55
C LEU A 125 -10.87 8.53 15.28
N ALA A 126 -10.39 9.24 14.25
CA ALA A 126 -10.92 10.54 13.85
C ALA A 126 -12.33 10.43 13.25
N ALA A 127 -12.59 9.39 12.46
CA ALA A 127 -13.92 9.07 11.93
C ALA A 127 -14.88 8.60 13.03
N GLN A 128 -14.40 7.86 14.04
CA GLN A 128 -15.25 7.44 15.15
C GLN A 128 -15.74 8.62 15.99
N ARG A 129 -14.80 9.52 16.36
CA ARG A 129 -15.02 10.63 17.29
C ARG A 129 -15.53 11.91 16.63
N GLY A 130 -15.34 12.04 15.32
CA GLY A 130 -15.44 13.31 14.60
C GLY A 130 -14.14 14.12 14.68
N ALA A 131 -13.83 14.84 13.60
CA ALA A 131 -12.69 15.75 13.54
C ALA A 131 -12.92 16.84 12.47
N GLY A 132 -12.94 18.11 12.89
CA GLY A 132 -13.06 19.24 11.98
C GLY A 132 -14.40 19.28 11.24
N LEU A 133 -14.39 19.01 9.94
CA LEU A 133 -15.60 19.00 9.10
C LEU A 133 -16.48 17.76 9.34
N LEU A 134 -15.88 16.59 9.60
CA LEU A 134 -16.60 15.32 9.79
C LEU A 134 -17.09 15.17 11.24
N ARG A 135 -18.40 15.00 11.44
CA ARG A 135 -19.01 14.91 12.79
C ARG A 135 -18.80 13.57 13.52
N GLY A 136 -18.59 12.48 12.77
CA GLY A 136 -18.18 11.19 13.31
C GLY A 136 -19.28 10.12 13.46
N LYS A 137 -18.86 8.84 13.51
CA LYS A 137 -19.74 7.66 13.64
C LYS A 137 -20.50 7.68 14.97
N ALA A 138 -19.89 8.14 16.06
CA ALA A 138 -20.55 8.28 17.35
C ALA A 138 -21.74 9.25 17.29
N TYR A 139 -21.52 10.49 16.85
CA TYR A 139 -22.55 11.50 16.67
C TYR A 139 -23.69 11.03 15.75
N LEU A 140 -23.35 10.36 14.64
CA LEU A 140 -24.35 9.78 13.73
C LEU A 140 -25.25 8.77 14.46
N LEU A 141 -24.67 7.80 15.16
CA LEU A 141 -25.43 6.76 15.86
C LEU A 141 -26.28 7.32 17.00
N GLU A 142 -25.75 8.28 17.78
CA GLU A 142 -26.49 8.98 18.83
C GLU A 142 -27.71 9.72 18.26
N THR A 143 -27.51 10.49 17.18
CA THR A 143 -28.59 11.22 16.49
C THR A 143 -29.65 10.25 15.92
N TRP A 144 -29.21 9.19 15.24
CA TRP A 144 -30.10 8.18 14.63
C TRP A 144 -30.95 7.46 15.69
N LEU A 145 -30.35 7.10 16.83
CA LEU A 145 -31.03 6.45 17.94
C LEU A 145 -32.03 7.36 18.65
N ALA A 146 -31.73 8.66 18.80
CA ALA A 146 -32.65 9.63 19.38
C ALA A 146 -33.96 9.75 18.56
N SER A 147 -33.84 9.84 17.24
CA SER A 147 -35.01 10.00 16.36
C SER A 147 -35.81 8.69 16.18
N LEU A 148 -35.16 7.53 16.23
CA LEU A 148 -35.82 6.20 16.21
C LEU A 148 -36.78 5.94 17.39
N ALA A 149 -36.67 6.68 18.49
CA ALA A 149 -37.52 6.49 19.68
C ALA A 149 -39.03 6.65 19.42
N HIS A 150 -39.42 7.33 18.34
CA HIS A 150 -40.81 7.67 18.02
C HIS A 150 -41.49 6.63 17.13
N GLY A 151 -41.64 5.39 17.64
CA GLY A 151 -42.49 4.35 17.02
C GLY A 151 -41.85 3.54 15.88
N SER A 152 -40.52 3.53 15.77
CA SER A 152 -39.82 2.74 14.75
C SER A 152 -39.80 1.22 15.06
N PRO A 153 -39.60 0.34 14.06
CA PRO A 153 -39.52 -1.10 14.27
C PRO A 153 -38.36 -1.50 15.20
N ALA A 154 -38.58 -2.51 16.05
CA ALA A 154 -37.63 -2.91 17.09
C ALA A 154 -36.26 -3.37 16.58
N ALA A 155 -36.22 -4.10 15.45
CA ALA A 155 -34.98 -4.69 14.92
C ALA A 155 -33.92 -3.64 14.46
N PRO A 156 -34.27 -2.60 13.66
CA PRO A 156 -33.40 -1.44 13.41
C PRO A 156 -32.79 -0.83 14.68
N ALA A 157 -33.63 -0.57 15.69
CA ALA A 157 -33.18 0.04 16.94
C ALA A 157 -32.24 -0.89 17.72
N ALA A 158 -32.55 -2.19 17.82
CA ALA A 158 -31.68 -3.17 18.47
C ALA A 158 -30.32 -3.31 17.76
N LEU A 159 -30.29 -3.30 16.43
CA LEU A 159 -29.04 -3.33 15.65
C LEU A 159 -28.17 -2.09 15.90
N LEU A 160 -28.77 -0.89 15.87
CA LEU A 160 -28.03 0.36 16.10
C LEU A 160 -27.57 0.50 17.56
N LEU A 161 -28.36 0.04 18.55
CA LEU A 161 -27.94 0.00 19.95
C LEU A 161 -26.79 -0.99 20.18
N ALA A 162 -26.82 -2.17 19.54
CA ALA A 162 -25.71 -3.13 19.58
C ALA A 162 -24.45 -2.54 18.91
N ALA A 163 -24.57 -1.93 17.74
CA ALA A 163 -23.47 -1.29 17.04
C ALA A 163 -22.87 -0.12 17.85
N ALA A 164 -23.70 0.75 18.41
CA ALA A 164 -23.28 1.86 19.27
C ALA A 164 -22.44 1.35 20.46
N ARG A 165 -22.94 0.33 21.18
CA ARG A 165 -22.22 -0.33 22.28
C ARG A 165 -20.87 -0.90 21.84
N LEU A 166 -20.79 -1.60 20.71
CA LEU A 166 -19.52 -2.12 20.19
C LEU A 166 -18.51 -0.99 19.92
N GLY A 167 -18.95 0.14 19.35
CA GLY A 167 -18.09 1.28 19.06
C GLY A 167 -17.75 2.17 20.26
N GLY A 168 -18.14 1.79 21.48
CA GLY A 168 -17.86 2.52 22.71
C GLY A 168 -18.80 3.68 23.02
N VAL A 169 -19.88 3.86 22.26
CA VAL A 169 -21.00 4.73 22.64
C VAL A 169 -21.85 3.98 23.67
N ALA A 170 -22.30 4.64 24.73
CA ALA A 170 -23.04 4.03 25.82
C ALA A 170 -24.50 4.53 25.87
N PRO A 171 -25.36 4.20 24.89
CA PRO A 171 -26.76 4.61 24.92
C PRO A 171 -27.53 3.82 25.98
N ASP A 172 -28.50 4.48 26.61
CA ASP A 172 -29.54 3.79 27.37
C ASP A 172 -30.31 2.85 26.44
N VAL A 173 -30.40 1.58 26.82
CA VAL A 173 -31.14 0.56 26.07
C VAL A 173 -32.55 0.44 26.67
N PRO A 174 -33.61 0.77 25.93
CA PRO A 174 -34.99 0.59 26.39
C PRO A 174 -35.23 -0.86 26.79
N ARG A 175 -35.90 -1.09 27.93
CA ARG A 175 -36.20 -2.43 28.45
C ARG A 175 -36.80 -3.41 27.40
N PRO A 176 -37.69 -2.99 26.48
CA PRO A 176 -38.21 -3.88 25.44
C PRO A 176 -37.16 -4.39 24.45
N LEU A 177 -36.07 -3.65 24.23
CA LEU A 177 -35.01 -4.00 23.25
C LEU A 177 -33.82 -4.74 23.89
N ALA A 178 -33.74 -4.80 25.22
CA ALA A 178 -32.57 -5.30 25.94
C ALA A 178 -32.20 -6.75 25.59
N ALA A 179 -33.21 -7.61 25.39
CA ALA A 179 -33.00 -9.01 25.02
C ALA A 179 -32.46 -9.17 23.59
N ASP A 180 -33.00 -8.42 22.62
CA ASP A 180 -32.53 -8.46 21.24
C ASP A 180 -31.15 -7.82 21.07
N VAL A 181 -30.85 -6.74 21.80
CA VAL A 181 -29.50 -6.14 21.83
C VAL A 181 -28.47 -7.12 22.39
N ALA A 182 -28.77 -7.82 23.48
CA ALA A 182 -27.88 -8.84 24.04
C ALA A 182 -27.67 -9.99 23.05
N ARG A 183 -28.77 -10.55 22.52
CA ARG A 183 -28.74 -11.65 21.55
C ARG A 183 -27.94 -11.32 20.28
N LEU A 184 -28.13 -10.12 19.71
CA LEU A 184 -27.36 -9.67 18.54
C LEU A 184 -25.85 -9.54 18.83
N LEU A 185 -25.48 -9.11 20.04
CA LEU A 185 -24.08 -9.04 20.46
C LEU A 185 -23.48 -10.44 20.64
N ASP A 186 -24.18 -11.35 21.32
CA ASP A 186 -23.72 -12.71 21.57
C ASP A 186 -23.60 -13.52 20.27
N GLU A 187 -24.62 -13.48 19.40
CA GLU A 187 -24.61 -14.12 18.07
C GLU A 187 -23.47 -13.58 17.18
N PHE A 188 -23.20 -12.27 17.22
CA PHE A 188 -22.13 -11.65 16.43
C PHE A 188 -20.73 -11.97 16.98
N LEU A 189 -20.52 -11.85 18.30
CA LEU A 189 -19.22 -12.04 18.92
C LEU A 189 -18.76 -13.50 18.84
N ALA A 190 -19.69 -14.47 18.86
CA ALA A 190 -19.40 -15.89 18.69
C ALA A 190 -18.84 -16.27 17.29
N ASP A 191 -19.10 -15.47 16.25
CA ASP A 191 -18.51 -15.68 14.92
C ASP A 191 -17.17 -14.96 14.80
N GLU A 192 -16.07 -15.60 15.25
CA GLU A 192 -14.69 -15.08 15.14
C GLU A 192 -14.34 -14.58 13.73
N ARG A 193 -14.94 -15.16 12.67
CA ARG A 193 -14.67 -14.81 11.26
C ARG A 193 -15.20 -13.40 10.92
N ARG A 194 -16.08 -12.87 11.75
CA ARG A 194 -16.65 -11.52 11.69
C ARG A 194 -16.16 -10.63 12.82
N SER A 195 -16.00 -11.18 14.02
CA SER A 195 -15.77 -10.43 15.27
C SER A 195 -14.30 -10.32 15.72
N LYS A 196 -13.38 -11.21 15.30
CA LYS A 196 -11.97 -11.19 15.73
C LYS A 196 -11.23 -10.02 15.04
N PRO A 197 -10.70 -9.01 15.78
CA PRO A 197 -9.97 -7.89 15.19
C PRO A 197 -8.66 -8.34 14.51
N LEU A 198 -8.31 -7.72 13.38
CA LEU A 198 -7.14 -8.05 12.57
C LEU A 198 -6.35 -6.79 12.15
N GLY A 199 -5.04 -6.95 11.95
CA GLY A 199 -4.14 -5.86 11.53
C GLY A 199 -4.01 -4.78 12.60
N LEU A 200 -4.04 -3.51 12.20
CA LEU A 200 -4.06 -2.34 13.11
C LEU A 200 -5.15 -2.39 14.19
N HIS A 201 -6.25 -3.12 13.96
CA HIS A 201 -7.34 -3.19 14.92
C HIS A 201 -7.01 -3.96 16.19
N THR A 202 -5.87 -4.65 16.27
CA THR A 202 -5.40 -5.27 17.53
C THR A 202 -4.62 -4.31 18.43
N TRP A 203 -4.20 -3.14 17.93
CA TRP A 203 -3.25 -2.26 18.63
C TRP A 203 -3.83 -1.56 19.86
N SER A 204 -5.14 -1.29 19.87
CA SER A 204 -5.79 -0.64 21.01
C SER A 204 -7.27 -1.01 21.11
N GLU A 205 -7.80 -1.00 22.32
CA GLU A 205 -9.21 -1.31 22.58
C GLU A 205 -10.21 -0.43 21.80
N PRO A 206 -10.00 0.89 21.61
CA PRO A 206 -10.82 1.69 20.70
C PRO A 206 -10.85 1.18 19.25
N LEU A 207 -9.72 0.68 18.72
CA LEU A 207 -9.68 0.14 17.35
C LEU A 207 -10.32 -1.25 17.26
N ARG A 208 -10.22 -2.09 18.30
CA ARG A 208 -10.96 -3.36 18.41
C ARG A 208 -12.48 -3.11 18.36
N ARG A 209 -12.93 -2.08 19.08
CA ARG A 209 -14.32 -1.63 19.15
C ARG A 209 -14.87 -1.12 17.83
N ILE A 210 -14.12 -0.24 17.15
CA ILE A 210 -14.49 0.26 15.81
C ILE A 210 -14.60 -0.90 14.81
N PHE A 211 -13.62 -1.80 14.79
CA PHE A 211 -13.68 -3.00 13.94
C PHE A 211 -14.97 -3.81 14.18
N GLN A 212 -15.31 -4.07 15.44
CA GLN A 212 -16.50 -4.86 15.79
C GLN A 212 -17.80 -4.13 15.44
N GLN A 213 -17.88 -2.82 15.67
CA GLN A 213 -19.01 -1.98 15.24
C GLN A 213 -19.20 -2.04 13.72
N ASP A 214 -18.16 -1.76 12.94
CA ASP A 214 -18.24 -1.71 11.48
C ASP A 214 -18.56 -3.10 10.90
N ARG A 215 -17.97 -4.17 11.45
CA ARG A 215 -18.25 -5.56 11.03
C ARG A 215 -19.66 -6.05 11.39
N LEU A 216 -20.33 -5.41 12.35
CA LEU A 216 -21.77 -5.58 12.61
C LEU A 216 -22.62 -4.72 11.65
N LEU A 217 -22.24 -3.47 11.39
CA LEU A 217 -22.95 -2.57 10.45
C LEU A 217 -22.81 -2.98 8.97
N GLN A 218 -21.81 -3.82 8.65
CA GLN A 218 -21.64 -4.56 7.39
C GLN A 218 -22.59 -5.76 7.24
N THR A 219 -23.48 -6.05 8.21
CA THR A 219 -24.45 -7.17 8.07
C THR A 219 -25.46 -6.86 6.96
N PRO A 220 -25.66 -7.77 5.98
CA PRO A 220 -26.69 -7.59 4.96
C PRO A 220 -28.11 -7.64 5.54
N LEU A 221 -28.75 -6.48 5.63
CA LEU A 221 -30.19 -6.32 5.81
C LEU A 221 -30.91 -6.82 4.55
N ARG A 222 -31.96 -7.62 4.71
CA ARG A 222 -32.74 -8.22 3.61
C ARG A 222 -34.25 -8.01 3.71
N ASP A 223 -34.75 -7.62 4.88
CA ASP A 223 -36.14 -7.26 5.10
C ASP A 223 -36.33 -5.78 4.68
N PRO A 224 -37.23 -5.48 3.72
CA PRO A 224 -37.46 -4.11 3.27
C PRO A 224 -37.91 -3.14 4.37
N GLY A 225 -38.70 -3.60 5.36
CA GLY A 225 -39.26 -2.73 6.40
C GLY A 225 -38.19 -2.06 7.27
N PRO A 226 -37.26 -2.83 7.87
CA PRO A 226 -36.07 -2.32 8.55
C PRO A 226 -35.21 -1.37 7.70
N ILE A 227 -35.00 -1.69 6.42
CA ILE A 227 -34.19 -0.86 5.52
C ILE A 227 -34.87 0.49 5.26
N GLU A 228 -36.18 0.48 4.99
CA GLU A 228 -36.96 1.70 4.78
C GLU A 228 -37.02 2.55 6.05
N ALA A 229 -37.27 1.94 7.23
CA ALA A 229 -37.33 2.67 8.50
C ALA A 229 -36.01 3.39 8.81
N LEU A 230 -34.88 2.73 8.60
CA LEU A 230 -33.54 3.33 8.74
C LEU A 230 -33.35 4.51 7.79
N ALA A 231 -33.74 4.37 6.52
CA ALA A 231 -33.62 5.42 5.51
C ALA A 231 -34.57 6.60 5.75
N ARG A 232 -35.81 6.38 6.23
CA ARG A 232 -36.75 7.46 6.57
C ARG A 232 -36.20 8.37 7.67
N VAL A 233 -35.64 7.80 8.74
CA VAL A 233 -35.05 8.61 9.83
C VAL A 233 -33.85 9.43 9.36
N LEU A 234 -32.99 8.89 8.49
CA LEU A 234 -31.93 9.68 7.86
C LEU A 234 -32.50 10.80 6.97
N ARG A 235 -33.56 10.54 6.19
CA ARG A 235 -34.20 11.56 5.35
C ARG A 235 -34.80 12.70 6.18
N GLU A 236 -35.36 12.39 7.33
CA GLU A 236 -35.95 13.36 8.26
C GLU A 236 -34.86 14.16 9.01
N GLU A 237 -33.77 13.50 9.42
CA GLU A 237 -32.62 14.14 10.07
C GLU A 237 -31.48 14.47 9.10
N ALA A 238 -31.57 15.63 8.45
CA ALA A 238 -30.52 16.14 7.55
C ALA A 238 -29.11 16.13 8.19
N ALA A 239 -29.01 16.37 9.49
CA ALA A 239 -27.76 16.30 10.25
C ALA A 239 -27.13 14.90 10.30
N ALA A 240 -27.96 13.87 10.44
CA ALA A 240 -27.54 12.47 10.40
C ALA A 240 -27.21 12.07 8.95
N ARG A 241 -28.06 12.43 7.99
CA ARG A 241 -27.85 12.14 6.56
C ARG A 241 -26.52 12.66 6.03
N THR A 242 -26.20 13.94 6.24
CA THR A 242 -24.91 14.50 5.80
C THR A 242 -23.74 13.74 6.44
N THR A 243 -23.79 13.47 7.75
CA THR A 243 -22.73 12.70 8.42
C THR A 243 -22.58 11.28 7.87
N TYR A 244 -23.68 10.64 7.48
CA TYR A 244 -23.73 9.31 6.87
C TYR A 244 -23.18 9.32 5.43
N GLU A 245 -23.61 10.27 4.60
CA GLU A 245 -23.14 10.43 3.21
C GLU A 245 -21.64 10.81 3.18
N ASP A 246 -21.16 11.68 4.07
CA ASP A 246 -19.75 12.03 4.24
C ASP A 246 -18.90 10.83 4.69
N MET A 247 -19.42 9.98 5.58
CA MET A 247 -18.74 8.74 6.01
C MET A 247 -18.54 7.77 4.85
N LEU A 248 -19.56 7.57 4.02
CA LEU A 248 -19.46 6.72 2.84
C LEU A 248 -18.52 7.31 1.78
N ALA A 249 -18.48 8.64 1.64
CA ALA A 249 -17.52 9.31 0.78
C ALA A 249 -16.08 9.10 1.26
N LEU A 250 -15.80 9.29 2.56
CA LEU A 250 -14.48 9.03 3.15
C LEU A 250 -14.07 7.55 3.02
N ALA A 251 -14.96 6.63 3.43
CA ALA A 251 -14.70 5.20 3.38
C ALA A 251 -14.41 4.75 1.94
N SER A 252 -15.31 5.02 0.99
CA SER A 252 -15.13 4.57 -0.41
C SER A 252 -13.84 5.11 -1.06
N ARG A 253 -13.36 6.29 -0.65
CA ARG A 253 -12.07 6.83 -1.13
C ARG A 253 -10.85 6.21 -0.44
N LEU A 254 -10.95 5.72 0.79
CA LEU A 254 -9.83 5.06 1.50
C LEU A 254 -9.79 3.54 1.32
N THR A 255 -10.93 2.87 1.14
CA THR A 255 -11.04 1.40 1.07
C THR A 255 -11.54 0.88 -0.29
N GLY A 256 -12.00 1.76 -1.19
CA GLY A 256 -12.49 1.40 -2.53
C GLY A 256 -14.03 1.36 -2.64
N PRO A 257 -14.59 1.26 -3.86
CA PRO A 257 -16.03 1.26 -4.09
C PRO A 257 -16.77 0.20 -3.28
N LEU A 258 -18.01 0.48 -2.85
CA LEU A 258 -18.82 -0.42 -2.03
C LEU A 258 -19.19 -1.71 -2.79
N ASP A 259 -19.20 -2.85 -2.08
CA ASP A 259 -19.47 -4.19 -2.65
C ASP A 259 -20.96 -4.53 -2.76
N MET A 260 -21.79 -3.82 -2.01
CA MET A 260 -23.25 -3.94 -2.02
C MET A 260 -23.89 -2.57 -1.70
N PRO A 261 -25.19 -2.36 -1.98
CA PRO A 261 -25.87 -1.10 -1.68
C PRO A 261 -25.79 -0.71 -0.20
N ASP A 262 -25.47 0.56 0.02
CA ASP A 262 -25.77 1.27 1.27
C ASP A 262 -27.23 1.81 1.21
N LEU A 263 -27.72 2.52 2.23
CA LEU A 263 -29.08 3.10 2.25
C LEU A 263 -29.35 4.25 1.25
N THR A 264 -28.33 4.88 0.66
CA THR A 264 -28.44 6.07 -0.20
C THR A 264 -29.35 5.90 -1.43
N PRO A 265 -29.43 4.74 -2.12
CA PRO A 265 -30.41 4.52 -3.18
C PRO A 265 -31.86 4.60 -2.67
N VAL A 266 -32.12 4.12 -1.44
CA VAL A 266 -33.44 4.20 -0.81
C VAL A 266 -33.74 5.65 -0.40
N LEU A 267 -32.76 6.39 0.14
CA LEU A 267 -32.89 7.84 0.38
C LEU A 267 -33.29 8.58 -0.90
N ARG A 268 -32.58 8.35 -2.01
CA ARG A 268 -32.91 8.93 -3.33
C ARG A 268 -34.24 8.47 -3.90
N SER A 269 -34.83 7.38 -3.40
CA SER A 269 -36.20 6.96 -3.75
C SER A 269 -37.23 7.73 -2.92
N LEU A 270 -37.03 7.77 -1.59
CA LEU A 270 -37.88 8.52 -0.66
C LEU A 270 -37.91 10.02 -1.00
N ASP A 271 -36.79 10.61 -1.41
CA ASP A 271 -36.70 12.00 -1.89
C ASP A 271 -37.60 12.28 -3.11
N ARG A 272 -37.82 11.28 -3.98
CA ARG A 272 -38.75 11.33 -5.12
C ARG A 272 -40.20 11.01 -4.75
N GLY A 273 -40.49 10.75 -3.47
CA GLY A 273 -41.80 10.26 -3.02
C GLY A 273 -42.06 8.79 -3.36
N GLN A 274 -41.01 8.01 -3.62
CA GLN A 274 -41.09 6.58 -3.98
C GLN A 274 -40.49 5.70 -2.86
N VAL A 275 -40.81 4.41 -2.87
CA VAL A 275 -40.27 3.42 -1.93
C VAL A 275 -39.70 2.24 -2.73
N GLU A 276 -38.51 2.43 -3.29
CA GLU A 276 -37.78 1.39 -4.03
C GLU A 276 -36.70 0.77 -3.12
N VAL A 277 -37.02 -0.33 -2.46
CA VAL A 277 -36.06 -1.09 -1.63
C VAL A 277 -35.60 -2.35 -2.36
N GLY A 278 -34.33 -2.37 -2.75
CA GLY A 278 -33.66 -3.53 -3.34
C GLY A 278 -33.35 -4.68 -2.35
N PRO A 279 -32.92 -5.86 -2.83
CA PRO A 279 -32.97 -7.13 -2.11
C PRO A 279 -31.96 -7.30 -0.96
N ALA A 280 -30.90 -6.49 -0.90
CA ALA A 280 -29.96 -6.49 0.21
C ALA A 280 -29.27 -5.12 0.35
N HIS A 281 -29.17 -4.63 1.59
CA HIS A 281 -28.50 -3.37 1.94
C HIS A 281 -27.61 -3.58 3.18
N ALA A 282 -26.60 -2.73 3.39
CA ALA A 282 -25.88 -2.64 4.66
C ALA A 282 -25.81 -1.18 5.11
N ILE A 283 -25.59 -0.92 6.40
CA ILE A 283 -25.50 0.46 6.91
C ILE A 283 -24.16 1.07 6.51
N PHE A 284 -23.07 0.33 6.72
CA PHE A 284 -21.78 0.61 6.10
C PHE A 284 -21.35 -0.63 5.33
N PRO A 285 -21.55 -0.71 4.00
CA PRO A 285 -21.14 -1.88 3.22
C PRO A 285 -19.62 -2.10 3.26
N PRO A 286 -19.15 -3.36 3.12
CA PRO A 286 -17.74 -3.62 2.84
C PRO A 286 -17.35 -3.08 1.46
N SER A 287 -16.08 -2.73 1.27
CA SER A 287 -15.53 -2.31 -0.02
C SER A 287 -15.07 -3.48 -0.89
N ARG A 288 -15.12 -3.27 -2.20
CA ARG A 288 -14.58 -4.14 -3.25
C ARG A 288 -13.05 -4.18 -3.19
N SER A 289 -12.50 -5.29 -3.67
CA SER A 289 -11.08 -5.47 -3.94
C SER A 289 -10.92 -6.08 -5.32
N ARG A 290 -9.82 -5.74 -6.03
CA ARG A 290 -9.61 -6.22 -7.41
C ARG A 290 -9.45 -7.75 -7.46
N GLU A 291 -8.96 -8.35 -6.39
CA GLU A 291 -8.79 -9.79 -6.20
C GLU A 291 -10.12 -10.46 -5.86
N GLY A 292 -11.01 -9.81 -5.10
CA GLY A 292 -12.39 -10.28 -4.89
C GLY A 292 -13.24 -10.20 -6.16
N ASP A 293 -13.02 -9.17 -6.98
CA ASP A 293 -13.62 -9.07 -8.32
C ASP A 293 -13.06 -10.16 -9.26
N LEU A 294 -11.75 -10.41 -9.23
CA LEU A 294 -11.12 -11.46 -10.02
C LEU A 294 -11.62 -12.86 -9.61
N ALA A 295 -11.70 -13.15 -8.31
CA ALA A 295 -12.24 -14.40 -7.78
C ALA A 295 -13.68 -14.64 -8.25
N ARG A 296 -14.54 -13.62 -8.19
CA ARG A 296 -15.93 -13.69 -8.66
C ARG A 296 -16.04 -13.85 -10.17
N MET A 297 -15.15 -13.22 -10.94
CA MET A 297 -15.09 -13.38 -12.40
C MET A 297 -14.63 -14.79 -12.81
N LEU A 298 -13.66 -15.36 -12.09
CA LEU A 298 -13.09 -16.67 -12.39
C LEU A 298 -14.01 -17.83 -12.02
N PHE A 299 -14.63 -17.77 -10.83
CA PHE A 299 -15.30 -18.92 -10.24
C PHE A 299 -16.82 -18.74 -10.06
N ALA A 300 -17.30 -17.50 -9.89
CA ALA A 300 -18.70 -17.21 -9.53
C ALA A 300 -19.18 -18.07 -8.34
N ASP A 301 -20.08 -19.03 -8.57
CA ASP A 301 -20.61 -19.98 -7.57
C ASP A 301 -19.88 -21.34 -7.55
N GLN A 302 -18.83 -21.53 -8.37
CA GLN A 302 -18.06 -22.78 -8.45
C GLN A 302 -16.99 -22.88 -7.34
N PRO A 303 -16.66 -24.09 -6.86
CA PRO A 303 -15.60 -24.28 -5.88
C PRO A 303 -14.21 -23.98 -6.48
N ILE A 304 -13.37 -23.30 -5.70
CA ILE A 304 -12.03 -22.91 -6.14
C ILE A 304 -11.07 -24.13 -6.11
N PRO A 305 -10.21 -24.34 -7.13
CA PRO A 305 -9.26 -25.45 -7.16
C PRO A 305 -8.24 -25.42 -6.01
N GLU A 306 -7.86 -26.59 -5.52
CA GLU A 306 -7.03 -26.74 -4.29
C GLU A 306 -5.60 -26.19 -4.43
N ARG A 307 -5.12 -26.03 -5.66
CA ARG A 307 -3.78 -25.49 -5.99
C ARG A 307 -3.85 -24.23 -6.86
N PHE A 308 -4.97 -23.50 -6.82
CA PHE A 308 -5.09 -22.22 -7.52
C PHE A 308 -4.24 -21.14 -6.82
N ASP A 309 -3.37 -20.49 -7.58
CA ASP A 309 -2.57 -19.33 -7.16
C ASP A 309 -3.28 -18.04 -7.63
N MET A 310 -3.88 -17.32 -6.68
CA MET A 310 -4.56 -16.06 -6.96
C MET A 310 -3.59 -14.94 -7.34
N ALA A 311 -2.35 -14.99 -6.83
CA ALA A 311 -1.35 -13.94 -7.01
C ALA A 311 -0.71 -14.02 -8.41
N GLY A 312 -0.33 -15.23 -8.84
CA GLY A 312 0.21 -15.50 -10.17
C GLY A 312 -0.82 -15.31 -11.29
N GLU A 313 -2.07 -15.72 -11.08
CA GLU A 313 -3.15 -15.51 -12.05
C GLU A 313 -3.51 -14.02 -12.23
N LEU A 314 -3.47 -13.23 -11.15
CA LEU A 314 -3.59 -11.77 -11.24
C LEU A 314 -2.40 -11.16 -12.01
N ALA A 315 -1.17 -11.58 -11.70
CA ALA A 315 0.02 -11.10 -12.40
C ALA A 315 -0.01 -11.45 -13.90
N ALA A 316 -0.49 -12.64 -14.28
CA ALA A 316 -0.68 -13.03 -15.67
C ALA A 316 -1.63 -12.07 -16.41
N ARG A 317 -2.77 -11.73 -15.81
CA ARG A 317 -3.75 -10.79 -16.40
C ARG A 317 -3.28 -9.33 -16.45
N ILE A 318 -2.36 -8.94 -15.58
CA ILE A 318 -1.70 -7.62 -15.66
C ILE A 318 -0.71 -7.61 -16.83
N ARG A 319 0.02 -8.72 -17.07
CA ARG A 319 0.95 -8.86 -18.21
C ARG A 319 0.22 -8.87 -19.55
N ASP A 320 -0.84 -9.66 -19.70
CA ASP A 320 -1.61 -9.76 -20.96
C ASP A 320 -2.54 -8.56 -21.24
N GLY A 321 -2.73 -7.67 -20.25
CA GLY A 321 -3.56 -6.47 -20.36
C GLY A 321 -5.06 -6.70 -20.23
N SER A 322 -5.50 -7.90 -19.83
CA SER A 322 -6.91 -8.18 -19.51
C SER A 322 -7.37 -7.60 -18.17
N VAL A 323 -6.44 -7.27 -17.27
CA VAL A 323 -6.69 -6.47 -16.06
C VAL A 323 -5.96 -5.13 -16.17
N ASP A 324 -6.74 -4.05 -16.33
CA ASP A 324 -6.25 -2.67 -16.23
C ASP A 324 -6.29 -2.21 -14.76
N LEU A 325 -5.13 -1.83 -14.23
CA LEU A 325 -4.97 -1.34 -12.86
C LEU A 325 -5.15 0.18 -12.74
N ARG A 326 -5.15 0.94 -13.85
CA ARG A 326 -5.13 2.41 -13.81
C ARG A 326 -6.29 2.97 -12.96
N PRO A 327 -6.03 3.89 -12.03
CA PRO A 327 -7.07 4.54 -11.24
C PRO A 327 -8.05 5.32 -12.10
N THR A 328 -9.28 5.44 -11.62
CA THR A 328 -10.37 6.20 -12.25
C THR A 328 -10.87 7.29 -11.31
N ALA A 329 -11.75 8.18 -11.79
CA ALA A 329 -12.40 9.18 -10.93
C ALA A 329 -13.13 8.54 -9.72
N GLY A 330 -13.68 7.33 -9.88
CA GLY A 330 -14.34 6.55 -8.83
C GLY A 330 -13.44 5.64 -8.00
N SER A 331 -12.12 5.65 -8.23
CA SER A 331 -11.18 4.80 -7.50
C SER A 331 -10.99 5.21 -6.04
N GLY A 332 -10.64 4.23 -5.21
CA GLY A 332 -10.13 4.45 -3.87
C GLY A 332 -8.60 4.32 -3.82
N TRP A 333 -8.00 4.67 -2.68
CA TRP A 333 -6.56 4.53 -2.45
C TRP A 333 -6.00 3.13 -2.77
N PRO A 334 -6.70 2.00 -2.52
CA PRO A 334 -6.20 0.67 -2.89
C PRO A 334 -5.92 0.50 -4.39
N ASP A 335 -6.67 1.15 -5.29
CA ASP A 335 -6.37 1.14 -6.73
C ASP A 335 -5.00 1.78 -7.01
N TYR A 336 -4.72 2.95 -6.42
CA TYR A 336 -3.42 3.63 -6.54
C TYR A 336 -2.29 2.78 -5.96
N LYS A 337 -2.52 2.15 -4.79
CA LYS A 337 -1.52 1.26 -4.18
C LYS A 337 -1.22 0.07 -5.09
N THR A 338 -2.22 -0.59 -5.68
CA THR A 338 -2.01 -1.76 -6.56
C THR A 338 -1.44 -1.36 -7.93
N TRP A 339 -1.90 -0.27 -8.54
CA TRP A 339 -1.37 0.26 -9.82
C TRP A 339 0.11 0.65 -9.74
N SER A 340 0.57 1.09 -8.56
CA SER A 340 2.01 1.34 -8.35
C SER A 340 2.88 0.09 -8.56
N LEU A 341 2.31 -1.11 -8.40
CA LEU A 341 3.05 -2.37 -8.47
C LEU A 341 3.08 -2.99 -9.88
N GLU A 342 2.36 -2.40 -10.85
CA GLU A 342 2.39 -2.83 -12.26
C GLU A 342 3.81 -2.94 -12.86
N PRO A 343 4.77 -2.01 -12.60
CA PRO A 343 6.14 -2.11 -13.13
C PRO A 343 6.94 -3.29 -12.56
N LEU A 344 6.53 -3.85 -11.41
CA LEU A 344 7.17 -5.05 -10.84
C LEU A 344 6.69 -6.32 -11.56
N VAL A 345 5.43 -6.31 -12.02
CA VAL A 345 4.85 -7.41 -12.80
C VAL A 345 5.33 -7.38 -14.25
N ALA A 346 5.28 -6.22 -14.89
CA ALA A 346 5.56 -6.02 -16.30
C ALA A 346 6.62 -4.91 -16.51
N PRO A 347 7.87 -5.12 -16.07
CA PRO A 347 8.93 -4.10 -16.14
C PRO A 347 9.22 -3.64 -17.57
N GLU A 348 9.06 -4.51 -18.57
CA GLU A 348 9.17 -4.16 -20.00
C GLU A 348 8.11 -3.17 -20.52
N ARG A 349 7.05 -2.89 -19.74
CA ARG A 349 6.03 -1.88 -20.05
C ARG A 349 6.27 -0.53 -19.36
N ALA A 350 7.31 -0.41 -18.53
CA ALA A 350 7.62 0.80 -17.79
C ALA A 350 8.53 1.76 -18.60
N PRO A 351 8.42 3.10 -18.44
CA PRO A 351 9.31 4.09 -19.06
C PRO A 351 10.80 3.86 -18.84
N GLU A 352 11.18 3.29 -17.69
CA GLU A 352 12.56 2.93 -17.37
C GLU A 352 13.09 1.70 -18.15
N ALA A 353 12.25 0.93 -18.86
CA ALA A 353 12.66 -0.29 -19.55
C ALA A 353 13.82 -0.12 -20.57
N PRO A 354 13.93 0.97 -21.35
CA PRO A 354 15.08 1.20 -22.23
C PRO A 354 16.40 1.47 -21.46
N ARG A 355 16.33 1.73 -20.15
CA ARG A 355 17.48 1.94 -19.25
C ARG A 355 17.85 0.69 -18.46
N VAL A 356 16.99 -0.32 -18.43
CA VAL A 356 17.09 -1.44 -17.48
C VAL A 356 16.73 -2.77 -18.15
N SER A 357 17.75 -3.59 -18.43
CA SER A 357 17.54 -5.02 -18.70
C SER A 357 17.46 -5.81 -17.41
N VAL A 358 16.49 -6.72 -17.34
CA VAL A 358 16.25 -7.61 -16.20
C VAL A 358 16.26 -9.07 -16.66
N GLU A 359 17.19 -9.86 -16.09
CA GLU A 359 17.30 -11.29 -16.38
C GLU A 359 16.13 -12.11 -15.81
N ARG A 360 15.96 -13.35 -16.29
CA ARG A 360 14.85 -14.23 -15.87
C ARG A 360 14.74 -14.37 -14.35
N ARG A 361 15.83 -14.68 -13.64
CA ARG A 361 15.81 -14.83 -12.17
C ARG A 361 15.45 -13.53 -11.45
N TYR A 362 15.85 -12.37 -11.99
CA TYR A 362 15.46 -11.08 -11.41
C TYR A 362 14.00 -10.71 -11.75
N ARG A 363 13.45 -11.15 -12.90
CA ARG A 363 12.01 -11.05 -13.20
C ARG A 363 11.14 -11.96 -12.32
N GLU A 364 11.67 -13.12 -11.95
CA GLU A 364 11.07 -14.03 -10.97
C GLU A 364 11.07 -13.35 -9.59
N LEU A 365 12.19 -12.77 -9.16
CA LEU A 365 12.29 -12.00 -7.93
C LEU A 365 11.44 -10.72 -7.90
N LEU A 366 11.30 -10.01 -9.02
CA LEU A 366 10.35 -8.88 -9.15
C LEU A 366 8.89 -9.34 -9.11
N LEU A 367 8.58 -10.54 -9.60
CA LEU A 367 7.25 -11.14 -9.44
C LEU A 367 7.01 -11.51 -7.98
N GLU A 368 7.96 -12.15 -7.30
CA GLU A 368 7.89 -12.40 -5.86
C GLU A 368 7.80 -11.11 -5.03
N LEU A 369 8.40 -10.00 -5.51
CA LEU A 369 8.27 -8.68 -4.91
C LEU A 369 6.92 -8.00 -5.22
N PHE A 370 6.35 -8.13 -6.43
CA PHE A 370 4.96 -7.74 -6.69
C PHE A 370 4.03 -8.49 -5.75
N GLN A 371 4.14 -9.83 -5.84
CA GLN A 371 3.48 -10.77 -4.98
C GLN A 371 3.94 -10.61 -3.53
N GLY A 372 4.83 -9.68 -3.16
CA GLY A 372 5.33 -9.42 -1.81
C GLY A 372 4.88 -8.07 -1.27
N ILE A 373 4.77 -7.04 -2.11
CA ILE A 373 4.34 -5.70 -1.72
C ILE A 373 2.81 -5.61 -1.73
N LEU A 374 2.15 -6.36 -2.61
CA LEU A 374 0.72 -6.66 -2.51
C LEU A 374 0.44 -7.60 -1.29
N ALA A 375 1.42 -7.82 -0.40
CA ALA A 375 1.17 -8.20 1.01
C ALA A 375 0.94 -7.01 1.93
N LEU A 376 1.88 -6.07 1.83
CA LEU A 376 2.15 -5.08 2.86
C LEU A 376 1.22 -3.90 2.63
N THR A 377 1.20 -3.35 1.41
CA THR A 377 0.09 -2.53 0.87
C THR A 377 -1.25 -3.01 1.37
N ARG A 378 -1.35 -4.33 1.35
CA ARG A 378 -2.55 -5.07 1.52
C ARG A 378 -2.90 -5.17 3.02
N GLU A 379 -2.06 -5.16 4.06
CA GLU A 379 -2.61 -5.27 5.46
C GLU A 379 -3.61 -4.16 5.90
N THR A 380 -3.83 -3.16 5.06
CA THR A 380 -5.10 -2.43 4.93
C THR A 380 -5.94 -3.04 3.76
N HIS A 381 -6.58 -4.22 4.03
CA HIS A 381 -7.22 -5.28 3.14
C HIS A 381 -6.30 -6.17 2.22
N VAL A 382 -6.00 -7.50 2.50
CA VAL A 382 -4.67 -8.06 3.03
C VAL A 382 -3.79 -9.27 2.41
N LYS A 383 -2.41 -9.25 2.60
CA LYS A 383 -1.25 -10.27 2.72
C LYS A 383 -0.54 -11.04 1.52
N GLN A 384 0.80 -11.40 1.57
CA GLN A 384 1.70 -11.94 0.46
C GLN A 384 3.34 -12.13 0.66
N LEU A 385 4.24 -12.42 -0.39
CA LEU A 385 5.51 -13.31 -0.76
C LEU A 385 7.05 -12.96 -0.54
N ALA A 386 8.00 -13.69 -1.24
CA ALA A 386 9.52 -13.83 -1.45
C ALA A 386 10.43 -14.91 -0.68
N ASP A 387 11.79 -15.11 -0.92
CA ASP A 387 12.72 -16.20 -0.36
C ASP A 387 14.07 -15.83 0.45
N PRO A 388 15.45 -16.14 0.35
CA PRO A 388 16.49 -16.62 -0.67
C PRO A 388 17.77 -17.45 -0.11
N ALA A 389 19.13 -17.39 -0.32
CA ALA A 389 20.32 -16.85 -1.09
C ALA A 389 21.62 -17.61 -0.59
N PRO A 390 22.97 -17.28 -0.79
CA PRO A 390 23.80 -16.34 -1.63
C PRO A 390 25.14 -16.99 -2.21
N SER A 391 26.30 -16.26 -2.33
CA SER A 391 27.76 -16.71 -2.27
C SER A 391 28.82 -15.95 -3.20
N CYS A 392 30.14 -16.28 -3.16
CA CYS A 392 31.33 -15.41 -3.51
C CYS A 392 32.61 -16.03 -4.19
N ALA A 393 33.54 -15.17 -4.68
CA ALA A 393 35.01 -15.36 -5.02
C ALA A 393 35.40 -16.17 -6.31
N PRO A 394 36.68 -16.28 -6.80
CA PRO A 394 38.03 -15.73 -6.43
C PRO A 394 38.86 -15.06 -7.61
N PRO A 395 40.17 -14.66 -7.48
CA PRO A 395 40.89 -13.78 -8.46
C PRO A 395 42.18 -14.28 -9.18
N PHE A 396 42.66 -13.53 -10.19
CA PHE A 396 43.91 -13.68 -10.98
C PHE A 396 44.75 -12.36 -11.07
N VAL A 397 45.98 -12.40 -11.62
CA VAL A 397 46.98 -11.28 -11.60
C VAL A 397 47.53 -10.90 -12.98
N ARG A 398 47.66 -9.59 -13.29
CA ARG A 398 48.65 -9.01 -14.23
C ARG A 398 48.92 -7.49 -13.99
N ARG A 399 49.76 -6.87 -14.83
CA ARG A 399 50.53 -5.62 -14.56
C ARG A 399 49.71 -4.32 -14.46
N ARG A 400 50.30 -3.30 -13.81
CA ARG A 400 49.76 -1.95 -13.57
C ARG A 400 49.81 -1.01 -14.81
N PRO A 401 48.74 -0.24 -15.08
CA PRO A 401 48.76 1.03 -15.82
C PRO A 401 49.28 2.20 -14.95
N GLY A 402 49.23 3.43 -15.48
CA GLY A 402 49.55 4.66 -14.75
C GLY A 402 48.50 5.03 -13.70
N VAL A 403 47.25 5.23 -14.14
CA VAL A 403 46.04 5.42 -13.31
C VAL A 403 44.91 4.55 -13.85
N VAL A 404 44.05 4.03 -12.96
CA VAL A 404 42.84 3.27 -13.34
C VAL A 404 41.61 3.98 -12.78
N VAL A 405 40.64 4.25 -13.65
CA VAL A 405 39.33 4.78 -13.29
C VAL A 405 38.30 3.67 -13.45
N ASP A 406 37.99 2.99 -12.34
CA ASP A 406 36.86 2.06 -12.29
C ASP A 406 35.55 2.86 -12.19
N VAL A 407 34.66 2.65 -13.16
CA VAL A 407 33.32 3.22 -13.25
C VAL A 407 32.32 2.13 -12.84
N LEU A 408 31.43 2.44 -11.91
CA LEU A 408 30.52 1.48 -11.29
C LEU A 408 29.05 1.91 -11.48
N PRO A 409 28.10 0.97 -11.68
CA PRO A 409 26.69 1.28 -11.92
C PRO A 409 25.96 1.60 -10.61
N GLU A 410 26.36 2.68 -9.94
CA GLU A 410 25.82 3.08 -8.64
C GLU A 410 24.36 3.57 -8.73
N LEU A 411 23.49 2.95 -7.95
CA LEU A 411 22.08 3.32 -7.78
C LEU A 411 21.80 3.72 -6.32
N ALA A 412 20.91 4.68 -6.07
CA ALA A 412 20.41 4.93 -4.72
C ALA A 412 19.36 3.89 -4.25
N ALA A 413 18.63 3.28 -5.18
CA ALA A 413 17.61 2.25 -4.91
C ALA A 413 17.46 1.29 -6.09
N GLU A 414 16.69 0.21 -5.92
CA GLU A 414 16.27 -0.64 -7.06
C GLU A 414 15.65 0.20 -8.19
N PRO A 415 15.90 -0.12 -9.47
CA PRO A 415 15.66 0.76 -10.61
C PRO A 415 14.18 0.77 -11.08
N THR A 416 13.25 0.96 -10.15
CA THR A 416 11.79 0.92 -10.37
C THR A 416 11.18 2.32 -10.19
N VAL A 417 11.63 3.28 -11.01
CA VAL A 417 11.21 4.70 -10.96
C VAL A 417 9.68 4.84 -10.94
N SER A 418 8.99 4.10 -11.82
CA SER A 418 7.55 4.14 -11.97
C SER A 418 6.79 3.63 -10.74
N TYR A 419 7.35 2.65 -10.00
CA TYR A 419 6.75 2.20 -8.74
C TYR A 419 6.78 3.32 -7.70
N PHE A 420 7.94 3.95 -7.50
CA PHE A 420 8.09 5.02 -6.51
C PHE A 420 7.24 6.25 -6.87
N LEU A 421 7.26 6.66 -8.13
CA LEU A 421 6.50 7.80 -8.64
C LEU A 421 4.97 7.60 -8.47
N ARG A 422 4.47 6.39 -8.76
CA ARG A 422 3.06 6.03 -8.56
C ARG A 422 2.68 5.90 -7.07
N ARG A 423 3.60 5.46 -6.18
CA ARG A 423 3.37 5.52 -4.71
C ARG A 423 3.27 6.94 -4.19
N ALA A 424 4.13 7.86 -4.64
CA ALA A 424 4.04 9.28 -4.26
C ALA A 424 2.69 9.88 -4.65
N LEU A 425 2.25 9.65 -5.89
CA LEU A 425 0.94 10.09 -6.36
C LEU A 425 -0.23 9.51 -5.51
N GLY A 426 -0.11 8.26 -5.08
CA GLY A 426 -1.05 7.64 -4.14
C GLY A 426 -1.11 8.30 -2.76
N TYR A 427 -0.03 8.91 -2.27
CA TYR A 427 -0.04 9.70 -1.03
C TYR A 427 -0.64 11.09 -1.23
N ARG A 428 -0.42 11.73 -2.39
CA ARG A 428 -1.09 13.02 -2.71
C ARG A 428 -2.61 12.86 -2.76
N PHE A 429 -3.10 11.77 -3.37
CA PHE A 429 -4.51 11.38 -3.36
C PHE A 429 -5.08 11.30 -1.93
N VAL A 430 -4.41 10.56 -1.04
CA VAL A 430 -4.85 10.43 0.36
C VAL A 430 -4.85 11.77 1.07
N ARG A 431 -3.82 12.60 0.86
CA ARG A 431 -3.77 13.94 1.47
C ARG A 431 -4.96 14.79 1.04
N GLN A 432 -5.30 14.82 -0.26
CA GLN A 432 -6.51 15.52 -0.76
C GLN A 432 -7.80 14.97 -0.14
N VAL A 433 -7.96 13.63 -0.03
CA VAL A 433 -9.14 12.99 0.56
C VAL A 433 -9.30 13.37 2.04
N LEU A 434 -8.22 13.34 2.81
CA LEU A 434 -8.22 13.68 4.24
C LEU A 434 -8.35 15.20 4.49
N GLU A 435 -7.73 16.03 3.65
CA GLU A 435 -7.90 17.49 3.67
C GLU A 435 -9.35 17.89 3.34
N GLY A 436 -10.02 17.18 2.43
CA GLY A 436 -11.44 17.38 2.12
C GLY A 436 -12.39 16.90 3.22
N ALA A 437 -12.18 15.68 3.76
CA ALA A 437 -13.09 15.10 4.74
C ALA A 437 -12.96 15.70 6.15
N PHE A 438 -11.75 16.03 6.60
CA PHE A 438 -11.51 16.56 7.95
C PHE A 438 -11.24 18.08 7.96
N GLY A 439 -10.76 18.64 6.86
CA GLY A 439 -10.21 20.00 6.80
C GLY A 439 -8.75 20.02 7.23
N ALA A 440 -7.89 20.75 6.50
CA ALA A 440 -6.44 20.81 6.74
C ALA A 440 -6.07 21.16 8.20
N SER A 441 -6.81 22.08 8.84
CA SER A 441 -6.60 22.47 10.24
C SER A 441 -6.87 21.35 11.25
N ALA A 442 -7.73 20.37 10.92
CA ALA A 442 -7.96 19.19 11.74
C ALA A 442 -6.94 18.09 11.43
N LEU A 443 -6.57 17.89 10.16
CA LEU A 443 -5.51 16.95 9.76
C LEU A 443 -4.13 17.34 10.36
N ALA A 444 -3.90 18.64 10.62
CA ALA A 444 -2.75 19.14 11.36
C ALA A 444 -2.80 18.92 12.89
N ARG A 445 -3.86 18.29 13.42
CA ARG A 445 -4.02 17.86 14.83
C ARG A 445 -4.28 16.35 14.96
N ILE A 446 -4.40 15.62 13.86
CA ILE A 446 -4.41 14.16 13.85
C ILE A 446 -2.94 13.71 13.86
N GLU A 447 -2.61 12.76 14.73
CA GLU A 447 -1.28 12.15 14.83
C GLU A 447 -1.35 10.73 14.26
N ARG A 448 -0.28 10.27 13.58
CA ARG A 448 -0.23 8.86 13.12
C ARG A 448 -0.20 7.95 14.35
N LEU A 449 -0.97 6.85 14.34
CA LEU A 449 -0.90 5.85 15.40
C LEU A 449 0.12 4.75 15.09
N THR A 450 0.57 4.07 16.13
CA THR A 450 1.45 2.90 16.09
C THR A 450 1.02 1.91 17.19
N PRO A 451 1.54 0.67 17.24
CA PRO A 451 1.29 -0.24 18.36
C PRO A 451 1.74 0.35 19.71
N GLU A 452 2.71 1.26 19.69
CA GLU A 452 3.30 1.88 20.88
C GLU A 452 2.58 3.19 21.30
N GLY A 453 1.67 3.73 20.49
CA GLY A 453 0.98 5.01 20.73
C GLY A 453 0.96 5.96 19.51
N PRO A 454 0.55 7.22 19.67
CA PRO A 454 0.68 8.24 18.62
C PRO A 454 2.15 8.59 18.33
N VAL A 455 2.39 9.21 17.17
CA VAL A 455 3.66 9.82 16.78
C VAL A 455 3.55 11.34 16.91
N ASP A 456 4.50 11.98 17.59
CA ASP A 456 4.54 13.44 17.87
C ASP A 456 4.58 14.37 16.63
N LEU A 457 4.50 13.80 15.42
CA LEU A 457 4.46 14.51 14.15
C LEU A 457 3.03 14.51 13.59
N PRO A 458 2.40 15.68 13.40
CA PRO A 458 1.09 15.77 12.75
C PRO A 458 1.02 15.05 11.41
N LEU A 459 -0.08 14.32 11.19
CA LEU A 459 -0.30 13.44 10.04
C LEU A 459 -0.22 14.20 8.70
N SER A 460 -0.61 15.48 8.66
CA SER A 460 -0.42 16.34 7.48
C SER A 460 1.06 16.56 7.09
N LYS A 461 1.97 16.65 8.09
CA LYS A 461 3.41 16.77 7.86
C LYS A 461 4.02 15.43 7.48
N GLU A 462 3.60 14.34 8.13
CA GLU A 462 4.13 13.01 7.83
C GLU A 462 3.67 12.50 6.46
N LEU A 463 2.43 12.82 6.04
CA LEU A 463 1.96 12.62 4.66
C LEU A 463 2.88 13.31 3.63
N ALA A 464 3.24 14.57 3.87
CA ALA A 464 4.16 15.29 2.99
C ALA A 464 5.59 14.68 3.01
N GLN A 465 6.04 14.13 4.14
CA GLN A 465 7.33 13.45 4.25
C GLN A 465 7.36 12.11 3.51
N VAL A 466 6.34 11.24 3.66
CA VAL A 466 6.31 9.96 2.95
C VAL A 466 6.10 10.16 1.44
N GLU A 467 5.31 11.16 1.04
CA GLU A 467 5.19 11.52 -0.38
C GLU A 467 6.52 12.03 -0.95
N GLY A 468 7.22 12.91 -0.22
CA GLY A 468 8.56 13.38 -0.59
C GLY A 468 9.60 12.27 -0.61
N LEU A 469 9.53 11.29 0.29
CA LEU A 469 10.41 10.12 0.29
C LEU A 469 10.26 9.30 -1.01
N PHE A 470 9.03 9.04 -1.45
CA PHE A 470 8.76 8.31 -2.68
C PHE A 470 9.05 9.11 -3.95
N LEU A 471 8.76 10.42 -3.98
CA LEU A 471 9.16 11.27 -5.11
C LEU A 471 10.69 11.39 -5.19
N GLY A 472 11.36 11.51 -4.04
CA GLY A 472 12.81 11.55 -3.93
C GLY A 472 13.49 10.27 -4.40
N ALA A 473 12.93 9.10 -4.06
CA ALA A 473 13.37 7.82 -4.60
C ALA A 473 13.23 7.76 -6.13
N ALA A 474 12.08 8.16 -6.68
CA ALA A 474 11.87 8.24 -8.12
C ALA A 474 12.88 9.17 -8.82
N ALA A 475 13.08 10.38 -8.29
CA ALA A 475 13.96 11.38 -8.87
C ALA A 475 15.45 10.99 -8.78
N ALA A 476 15.89 10.41 -7.64
CA ALA A 476 17.24 9.92 -7.48
C ALA A 476 17.56 8.77 -8.44
N VAL A 477 16.66 7.78 -8.54
CA VAL A 477 16.84 6.62 -9.44
C VAL A 477 16.76 7.03 -10.92
N ALA A 478 15.86 7.93 -11.30
CA ALA A 478 15.82 8.47 -12.66
C ALA A 478 17.17 9.11 -13.05
N SER A 479 17.72 9.94 -12.16
CA SER A 479 19.05 10.55 -12.33
C SER A 479 20.18 9.51 -12.42
N ASP A 480 20.17 8.47 -11.58
CA ASP A 480 21.19 7.39 -11.60
C ASP A 480 21.08 6.51 -12.86
N LEU A 481 19.89 6.40 -13.46
CA LEU A 481 19.63 5.76 -14.76
C LEU A 481 19.90 6.66 -15.99
N GLY A 482 20.26 7.93 -15.79
CA GLY A 482 20.51 8.87 -16.87
C GLY A 482 19.26 9.34 -17.64
N MET A 483 18.10 9.33 -16.98
CA MET A 483 16.82 9.81 -17.51
C MET A 483 16.24 10.95 -16.65
N SER A 484 15.42 11.81 -17.25
CA SER A 484 14.63 12.79 -16.48
C SER A 484 13.46 12.13 -15.77
N LEU A 485 12.94 12.78 -14.72
CA LEU A 485 11.69 12.33 -14.10
C LEU A 485 10.48 12.56 -15.03
N ASP A 486 10.57 13.53 -15.95
CA ASP A 486 9.48 13.84 -16.90
C ASP A 486 9.38 12.80 -18.03
N GLU A 487 10.47 12.10 -18.38
CA GLU A 487 10.48 10.85 -19.16
C GLU A 487 9.75 9.71 -18.42
N ALA A 488 9.90 9.61 -17.10
CA ALA A 488 9.23 8.60 -16.28
C ALA A 488 7.73 8.90 -16.05
N MET A 489 7.29 10.15 -16.26
CA MET A 489 5.89 10.55 -16.20
C MET A 489 5.15 10.16 -17.48
N ASP A 490 4.82 8.87 -17.60
CA ASP A 490 4.11 8.28 -18.74
C ASP A 490 2.71 8.90 -18.98
N PRO A 491 2.11 8.74 -20.18
CA PRO A 491 0.79 9.30 -20.47
C PRO A 491 -0.35 8.82 -19.56
N ALA A 492 -0.27 7.61 -18.99
CA ALA A 492 -1.23 7.11 -18.00
C ALA A 492 -0.99 7.73 -16.62
N PHE A 493 0.26 8.00 -16.23
CA PHE A 493 0.59 8.77 -15.04
C PHE A 493 0.08 10.21 -15.15
N ARG A 494 0.32 10.88 -16.28
CA ARG A 494 -0.18 12.23 -16.55
C ARG A 494 -1.72 12.28 -16.58
N ALA A 495 -2.38 11.26 -17.13
CA ALA A 495 -3.83 11.11 -17.08
C ALA A 495 -4.36 10.88 -15.65
N ALA A 496 -3.66 10.09 -14.82
CA ALA A 496 -4.01 9.89 -13.41
C ALA A 496 -3.90 11.20 -12.61
N CYS A 497 -2.82 11.98 -12.82
CA CYS A 497 -2.69 13.33 -12.26
C CYS A 497 -3.85 14.25 -12.67
N ALA A 498 -4.19 14.29 -13.96
CA ALA A 498 -5.30 15.10 -14.47
C ALA A 498 -6.66 14.69 -13.86
N ALA A 499 -6.87 13.40 -13.59
CA ALA A 499 -8.08 12.90 -12.91
C ALA A 499 -8.20 13.29 -11.41
N MET A 500 -7.19 13.98 -10.86
CA MET A 500 -7.15 14.54 -9.50
C MET A 500 -6.94 16.07 -9.49
N ASP A 501 -7.07 16.73 -10.65
CA ASP A 501 -6.74 18.16 -10.86
C ASP A 501 -5.28 18.51 -10.47
N LEU A 502 -4.36 17.56 -10.65
CA LEU A 502 -2.93 17.73 -10.41
C LEU A 502 -2.19 18.04 -11.72
N LEU A 503 -1.49 19.17 -11.74
CA LEU A 503 -0.53 19.53 -12.80
C LEU A 503 0.88 19.10 -12.36
N PRO A 504 1.44 17.98 -12.86
CA PRO A 504 2.73 17.44 -12.40
C PRO A 504 3.93 18.32 -12.80
N ASP A 505 3.72 19.21 -13.77
CA ASP A 505 4.72 20.11 -14.36
C ASP A 505 4.85 21.46 -13.61
N ARG A 506 4.32 21.55 -12.39
CA ARG A 506 4.57 22.66 -11.45
C ARG A 506 5.45 22.17 -10.30
N ASP A 507 6.57 22.85 -10.05
CA ASP A 507 7.69 22.40 -9.19
C ASP A 507 7.40 22.12 -7.69
N GLY A 508 6.15 22.21 -7.24
CA GLY A 508 5.73 21.80 -5.89
C GLY A 508 4.43 20.99 -5.84
N ALA A 509 3.85 20.60 -6.99
CA ALA A 509 2.56 19.94 -7.05
C ALA A 509 2.56 18.52 -6.46
N LEU A 510 3.69 17.82 -6.53
CA LEU A 510 3.95 16.50 -5.93
C LEU A 510 5.13 16.57 -4.95
N GLY A 511 5.22 15.59 -4.07
CA GLY A 511 6.28 15.49 -3.06
C GLY A 511 6.00 16.33 -1.81
N SER A 512 7.06 16.65 -1.07
CA SER A 512 7.01 17.42 0.18
C SER A 512 6.63 18.89 -0.01
N GLY A 513 6.43 19.35 -1.26
CA GLY A 513 6.17 20.75 -1.59
C GLY A 513 7.42 21.64 -1.54
N ARG A 514 8.62 21.04 -1.51
CA ARG A 514 9.92 21.72 -1.44
C ARG A 514 10.76 21.62 -2.74
N GLY A 515 10.20 21.03 -3.80
CA GLY A 515 10.88 20.80 -5.06
C GLY A 515 11.47 19.39 -5.18
N ARG A 516 11.43 18.85 -6.41
CA ARG A 516 11.89 17.49 -6.76
C ARG A 516 13.32 17.21 -6.28
N GLU A 517 14.21 18.21 -6.36
CA GLU A 517 15.61 18.13 -5.91
C GLU A 517 15.77 18.07 -4.38
N HIS A 518 14.95 18.80 -3.62
CA HIS A 518 14.96 18.70 -2.15
C HIS A 518 14.61 17.28 -1.70
N ASP A 519 13.59 16.71 -2.35
CA ASP A 519 13.09 15.36 -2.07
C ASP A 519 14.12 14.30 -2.49
N ALA A 520 14.76 14.44 -3.66
CA ALA A 520 15.84 13.57 -4.10
C ALA A 520 17.04 13.57 -3.13
N GLN A 521 17.47 14.75 -2.68
CA GLN A 521 18.53 14.86 -1.68
C GLN A 521 18.10 14.36 -0.29
N ALA A 522 16.84 14.53 0.10
CA ALA A 522 16.31 13.99 1.34
C ALA A 522 16.31 12.45 1.31
N PHE A 523 15.91 11.85 0.19
CA PHE A 523 15.99 10.42 -0.03
C PHE A 523 17.44 9.90 0.00
N ARG A 524 18.38 10.54 -0.72
CA ARG A 524 19.81 10.16 -0.69
C ARG A 524 20.48 10.33 0.69
N ARG A 525 19.83 10.99 1.66
CA ARG A 525 20.25 11.09 3.07
C ARG A 525 19.42 10.22 4.03
N TRP A 526 18.37 9.55 3.56
CA TRP A 526 17.50 8.74 4.42
C TRP A 526 18.17 7.41 4.76
N SER A 527 18.47 7.22 6.04
CA SER A 527 19.09 6.01 6.57
C SER A 527 18.02 4.98 6.96
N ALA A 528 17.89 3.93 6.14
CA ALA A 528 16.95 2.83 6.41
C ALA A 528 17.25 2.07 7.72
N LEU A 529 18.47 2.17 8.25
CA LEU A 529 18.87 1.57 9.53
C LEU A 529 18.39 2.40 10.73
N GLU A 530 18.10 3.69 10.53
CA GLU A 530 17.61 4.61 11.57
C GLU A 530 16.07 4.75 11.55
N ASP A 531 15.41 4.33 10.47
CA ASP A 531 13.97 4.43 10.32
C ASP A 531 13.23 3.39 11.19
N ARG A 532 12.63 3.88 12.29
CA ARG A 532 11.89 3.07 13.28
C ARG A 532 10.79 2.19 12.68
N ASP A 533 10.18 2.59 11.56
CA ASP A 533 9.14 1.77 10.91
C ASP A 533 9.74 0.50 10.28
N LEU A 534 10.98 0.53 9.81
CA LEU A 534 11.66 -0.66 9.25
C LEU A 534 12.10 -1.66 10.32
N GLY A 535 12.24 -1.20 11.56
CA GLY A 535 12.49 -2.05 12.73
C GLY A 535 11.31 -2.92 13.16
N ARG A 536 10.08 -2.69 12.66
CA ARG A 536 8.88 -3.43 13.10
C ARG A 536 8.75 -4.81 12.45
N ASP A 537 8.42 -5.81 13.26
CA ASP A 537 8.09 -7.17 12.81
C ASP A 537 6.82 -7.17 11.95
N ALA A 538 7.00 -7.65 10.72
CA ALA A 538 6.01 -7.61 9.65
C ALA A 538 5.27 -8.94 9.43
N ARG A 539 5.42 -9.94 10.32
CA ARG A 539 4.93 -11.33 10.16
C ARG A 539 3.44 -11.47 10.52
N ARG A 540 2.68 -12.17 9.67
CA ARG A 540 1.18 -12.07 9.66
C ARG A 540 0.47 -13.09 8.74
N MET A 541 -0.75 -13.53 9.10
CA MET A 541 -1.67 -14.40 8.30
C MET A 541 -3.05 -13.75 8.04
N VAL A 542 -3.70 -13.96 6.88
CA VAL A 542 -5.06 -13.42 6.60
C VAL A 542 -5.87 -14.23 5.59
N PRO A 543 -7.22 -14.18 5.65
CA PRO A 543 -8.10 -14.64 4.56
C PRO A 543 -7.91 -13.89 3.23
N VAL A 544 -7.65 -14.65 2.17
CA VAL A 544 -7.92 -14.24 0.77
C VAL A 544 -9.41 -14.48 0.45
N PHE A 545 -9.89 -15.69 0.76
CA PHE A 545 -11.30 -16.09 0.67
C PHE A 545 -11.60 -17.25 1.63
N HIS A 546 -12.90 -17.51 1.86
CA HIS A 546 -13.36 -18.65 2.66
C HIS A 546 -14.13 -19.65 1.79
N ASP A 547 -13.63 -20.87 1.72
CA ASP A 547 -14.30 -22.00 1.08
C ASP A 547 -15.42 -22.49 2.02
N ARG A 548 -16.67 -22.23 1.65
CA ARG A 548 -17.84 -22.54 2.47
C ARG A 548 -18.16 -24.05 2.53
N GLU A 549 -17.72 -24.81 1.52
CA GLU A 549 -17.96 -26.25 1.40
C GLU A 549 -16.94 -27.02 2.23
N ARG A 550 -15.64 -26.79 1.98
CA ARG A 550 -14.54 -27.36 2.77
C ARG A 550 -14.46 -26.77 4.19
N ARG A 551 -15.16 -25.65 4.45
CA ARG A 551 -15.10 -24.83 5.68
C ARG A 551 -13.70 -24.28 6.00
N LYS A 552 -12.79 -24.26 5.03
CA LYS A 552 -11.40 -23.79 5.18
C LYS A 552 -11.23 -22.38 4.62
N THR A 553 -10.14 -21.73 5.02
CA THR A 553 -9.81 -20.36 4.60
C THR A 553 -8.51 -20.39 3.81
N ARG A 554 -8.54 -19.89 2.56
CA ARG A 554 -7.30 -19.65 1.80
C ARG A 554 -6.63 -18.43 2.41
N VAL A 555 -5.36 -18.55 2.76
CA VAL A 555 -4.62 -17.47 3.42
C VAL A 555 -3.29 -17.16 2.74
N TRP A 556 -2.99 -15.86 2.69
CA TRP A 556 -1.66 -15.36 2.38
C TRP A 556 -0.94 -15.07 3.71
N VAL A 557 0.30 -15.54 3.86
CA VAL A 557 1.02 -15.56 5.15
C VAL A 557 2.43 -15.03 5.01
N PHE A 558 2.68 -13.78 5.43
CA PHE A 558 4.03 -13.22 5.47
C PHE A 558 4.82 -13.85 6.62
N LEU A 559 5.95 -14.49 6.31
CA LEU A 559 6.74 -15.34 7.20
C LEU A 559 7.97 -14.64 7.79
N GLY A 560 8.57 -13.68 7.08
CA GLY A 560 9.80 -13.00 7.49
C GLY A 560 10.43 -12.16 6.38
N TRP A 561 11.72 -11.87 6.51
CA TRP A 561 12.54 -11.07 5.58
C TRP A 561 13.74 -11.87 5.06
N SER A 562 14.16 -11.46 3.87
CA SER A 562 15.06 -12.12 2.93
C SER A 562 16.34 -11.30 2.68
N ALA A 563 17.39 -11.94 2.15
CA ALA A 563 18.68 -11.34 1.80
C ALA A 563 19.17 -11.74 0.38
N GLN A 564 18.43 -11.39 -0.69
CA GLN A 564 18.78 -11.80 -2.06
C GLN A 564 20.04 -11.10 -2.57
N ARG A 565 20.92 -11.84 -3.23
CA ARG A 565 22.09 -11.27 -3.91
C ARG A 565 21.72 -10.79 -5.31
N VAL A 566 21.86 -9.50 -5.57
CA VAL A 566 21.63 -8.89 -6.88
C VAL A 566 22.95 -8.33 -7.42
N LEU A 567 23.25 -8.66 -8.67
CA LEU A 567 24.33 -8.08 -9.45
C LEU A 567 23.79 -6.95 -10.32
N VAL A 568 24.47 -5.80 -10.30
CA VAL A 568 24.17 -4.65 -11.18
C VAL A 568 25.39 -4.42 -12.05
N SER A 569 25.21 -4.47 -13.37
CA SER A 569 26.27 -4.28 -14.38
C SER A 569 25.83 -3.33 -15.49
N PHE A 570 26.77 -2.87 -16.32
CA PHE A 570 26.42 -2.11 -17.52
C PHE A 570 26.08 -3.06 -18.67
N GLN A 571 24.84 -2.97 -19.17
CA GLN A 571 24.48 -3.52 -20.49
C GLN A 571 25.02 -2.63 -21.61
N GLN A 572 24.91 -1.31 -21.41
CA GLN A 572 25.55 -0.27 -22.21
C GLN A 572 26.20 0.75 -21.26
N PRO A 573 27.54 0.89 -21.28
CA PRO A 573 28.23 1.81 -20.37
C PRO A 573 27.96 3.29 -20.73
N PRO A 574 28.08 4.21 -19.75
CA PRO A 574 28.01 5.64 -19.99
C PRO A 574 29.20 6.15 -20.82
N ALA A 575 29.06 7.31 -21.45
CA ALA A 575 30.15 7.94 -22.18
C ALA A 575 31.05 8.70 -21.21
N VAL A 576 32.28 8.21 -20.99
CA VAL A 576 33.20 8.73 -19.97
C VAL A 576 34.29 9.59 -20.59
N ARG A 577 34.53 10.76 -19.99
CA ARG A 577 35.66 11.64 -20.23
C ARG A 577 36.47 11.73 -18.93
N VAL A 578 37.79 11.64 -19.02
CA VAL A 578 38.68 11.91 -17.89
C VAL A 578 39.50 13.15 -18.23
N LEU A 579 39.60 14.07 -17.28
CA LEU A 579 40.36 15.31 -17.37
C LEU A 579 41.52 15.25 -16.38
N ALA A 580 42.73 15.54 -16.85
CA ALA A 580 43.92 15.63 -16.01
C ALA A 580 43.88 16.87 -15.09
N PRO A 581 44.76 16.98 -14.07
CA PRO A 581 44.82 18.16 -13.18
C PRO A 581 45.04 19.51 -13.90
N ASP A 582 45.60 19.49 -15.12
CA ASP A 582 45.77 20.66 -16.00
C ASP A 582 44.53 21.00 -16.86
N GLY A 583 43.46 20.20 -16.76
CA GLY A 583 42.20 20.37 -17.48
C GLY A 583 42.13 19.73 -18.88
N ARG A 584 43.22 19.17 -19.42
CA ARG A 584 43.18 18.47 -20.72
C ARG A 584 42.52 17.09 -20.59
N ALA A 585 41.99 16.56 -21.70
CA ALA A 585 41.49 15.19 -21.73
C ALA A 585 42.66 14.19 -21.58
N ALA A 586 42.53 13.26 -20.63
CA ALA A 586 43.44 12.15 -20.41
C ALA A 586 42.90 10.88 -21.12
N SER A 587 43.80 10.02 -21.59
CA SER A 587 43.47 8.82 -22.36
C SER A 587 44.56 7.74 -22.20
N PRO A 588 44.35 6.49 -22.63
CA PRO A 588 45.38 5.45 -22.56
C PRO A 588 46.64 5.88 -23.33
N PRO A 589 47.86 5.70 -22.75
CA PRO A 589 48.17 4.89 -21.57
C PRO A 589 48.17 5.62 -20.22
N GLU A 590 47.85 6.92 -20.17
CA GLU A 590 47.86 7.73 -18.94
C GLU A 590 46.78 7.27 -17.96
N VAL A 591 45.54 7.11 -18.46
CA VAL A 591 44.39 6.60 -17.70
C VAL A 591 43.75 5.44 -18.45
N GLU A 592 43.50 4.33 -17.74
CA GLU A 592 42.63 3.25 -18.21
C GLU A 592 41.25 3.38 -17.55
N VAL A 593 40.19 3.55 -18.35
CA VAL A 593 38.80 3.52 -17.86
C VAL A 593 38.27 2.09 -17.93
N ARG A 594 37.71 1.61 -16.83
CA ARG A 594 37.10 0.27 -16.71
C ARG A 594 35.65 0.38 -16.28
N PHE A 595 34.82 -0.57 -16.71
CA PHE A 595 33.42 -0.66 -16.33
C PHE A 595 33.22 -1.90 -15.46
N GLY A 596 32.91 -1.69 -14.17
CA GLY A 596 32.78 -2.76 -13.19
C GLY A 596 31.35 -3.25 -12.99
N VAL A 597 31.19 -4.12 -12.00
CA VAL A 597 29.93 -4.72 -11.55
C VAL A 597 29.80 -4.46 -10.05
N LEU A 598 28.61 -4.08 -9.61
CA LEU A 598 28.28 -4.00 -8.18
C LEU A 598 27.50 -5.23 -7.74
N THR A 599 27.65 -5.59 -6.47
CA THR A 599 26.90 -6.65 -5.80
C THR A 599 26.19 -6.07 -4.58
N HIS A 600 24.91 -6.36 -4.43
CA HIS A 600 24.09 -5.88 -3.32
C HIS A 600 23.30 -7.04 -2.72
N ASP A 601 23.34 -7.16 -1.40
CA ASP A 601 22.50 -8.11 -0.65
C ASP A 601 21.24 -7.36 -0.20
N LEU A 602 20.15 -7.53 -0.95
CA LEU A 602 18.93 -6.75 -0.88
C LEU A 602 17.85 -7.41 -0.03
N ALA A 603 17.06 -6.59 0.66
CA ALA A 603 15.93 -7.08 1.41
C ALA A 603 14.77 -7.43 0.48
N TYR A 604 14.22 -8.63 0.65
CA TYR A 604 12.94 -9.04 0.05
C TYR A 604 11.99 -9.57 1.14
N PRO A 605 10.67 -9.56 0.91
CA PRO A 605 9.68 -10.11 1.83
C PRO A 605 9.72 -11.66 1.86
N VAL A 606 8.86 -12.37 2.62
CA VAL A 606 8.73 -13.85 2.53
C VAL A 606 7.27 -14.31 2.75
N MET A 607 6.73 -15.29 1.98
CA MET A 607 5.39 -15.91 2.25
C MET A 607 5.22 -17.38 1.85
N ALA A 608 4.09 -17.96 2.27
CA ALA A 608 3.34 -18.93 1.45
C ALA A 608 1.84 -18.60 1.26
N GLU A 609 1.23 -19.08 0.16
CA GLU A 609 -0.23 -19.17 -0.02
C GLU A 609 -0.68 -20.58 0.40
N ILE A 610 -1.42 -20.69 1.50
CA ILE A 610 -1.80 -21.97 2.11
C ILE A 610 -3.28 -21.99 2.48
N THR A 611 -3.83 -23.16 2.79
CA THR A 611 -5.22 -23.31 3.24
C THR A 611 -5.27 -23.75 4.70
N VAL A 612 -5.93 -22.97 5.56
CA VAL A 612 -6.00 -23.22 7.02
C VAL A 612 -7.43 -23.34 7.52
N ASP A 613 -7.61 -24.09 8.61
CA ASP A 613 -8.92 -24.27 9.26
C ASP A 613 -9.32 -23.06 10.13
N ARG A 614 -8.32 -22.36 10.71
CA ARG A 614 -8.48 -21.13 11.49
C ARG A 614 -7.44 -20.10 11.11
N VAL A 615 -7.84 -18.83 11.02
CA VAL A 615 -6.93 -17.71 10.79
C VAL A 615 -6.23 -17.36 12.10
N LEU A 616 -4.91 -17.50 12.12
CA LEU A 616 -4.08 -17.07 13.26
C LEU A 616 -4.00 -15.54 13.30
N ASP A 617 -3.96 -14.99 14.51
CA ASP A 617 -3.53 -13.59 14.68
C ASP A 617 -2.00 -13.43 14.57
N ARG A 618 -1.54 -12.21 14.82
CA ARG A 618 -0.16 -11.79 14.61
C ARG A 618 0.80 -12.51 15.55
N ASP A 619 0.43 -12.71 16.81
CA ASP A 619 1.33 -13.27 17.82
C ASP A 619 1.24 -14.81 17.87
N GLU A 620 0.06 -15.38 17.59
CA GLU A 620 -0.10 -16.81 17.28
C GLU A 620 0.81 -17.27 16.14
N LEU A 621 0.93 -16.48 15.06
CA LEU A 621 1.82 -16.80 13.93
C LEU A 621 3.30 -16.53 14.26
N ARG A 622 3.65 -15.41 14.90
CA ARG A 622 5.05 -15.13 15.29
C ARG A 622 5.62 -16.26 16.12
N ALA A 623 4.85 -16.79 17.08
CA ALA A 623 5.23 -17.95 17.88
C ALA A 623 5.43 -19.25 17.06
N ILE A 624 5.04 -19.30 15.78
CA ILE A 624 5.39 -20.38 14.84
C ILE A 624 6.65 -20.01 14.05
N CYS A 625 6.72 -18.79 13.49
CA CYS A 625 7.90 -18.28 12.77
C CYS A 625 9.16 -18.09 13.66
N ASP A 626 9.02 -18.05 14.98
CA ASP A 626 10.13 -18.02 15.94
C ASP A 626 10.63 -19.44 16.29
N ARG A 627 9.79 -20.47 16.09
CA ARG A 627 10.14 -21.89 16.27
C ARG A 627 10.68 -22.54 15.00
N HIS A 628 10.16 -22.13 13.84
CA HIS A 628 10.53 -22.61 12.52
C HIS A 628 11.07 -21.42 11.73
N ARG A 629 12.34 -21.50 11.31
CA ARG A 629 13.04 -20.35 10.69
C ARG A 629 13.17 -20.40 9.18
N THR A 630 12.66 -21.44 8.53
CA THR A 630 12.68 -21.58 7.07
C THR A 630 11.25 -21.64 6.54
N ARG A 631 11.04 -21.21 5.29
CA ARG A 631 9.71 -21.05 4.69
C ARG A 631 8.88 -22.35 4.72
N SER A 632 9.43 -23.45 4.23
CA SER A 632 8.78 -24.77 4.19
C SER A 632 8.56 -25.35 5.59
N ALA A 633 9.48 -25.12 6.53
CA ALA A 633 9.29 -25.55 7.92
C ALA A 633 8.12 -24.83 8.60
N ILE A 634 7.92 -23.54 8.32
CA ILE A 634 6.75 -22.80 8.83
C ILE A 634 5.47 -23.27 8.13
N VAL A 635 5.48 -23.45 6.80
CA VAL A 635 4.33 -23.96 6.05
C VAL A 635 3.84 -25.29 6.61
N ALA A 636 4.73 -26.26 6.81
CA ALA A 636 4.38 -27.55 7.38
C ALA A 636 3.78 -27.44 8.81
N ALA A 637 4.26 -26.50 9.62
CA ALA A 637 3.72 -26.24 10.97
C ALA A 637 2.32 -25.58 10.94
N LEU A 638 2.02 -24.79 9.90
CA LEU A 638 0.71 -24.16 9.69
C LEU A 638 -0.32 -25.15 9.10
N GLU A 639 0.07 -25.94 8.11
CA GLU A 639 -0.80 -26.92 7.45
C GLU A 639 -1.12 -28.13 8.35
N SER A 640 -0.22 -28.50 9.27
CA SER A 640 -0.50 -29.46 10.35
C SER A 640 -1.37 -28.89 11.49
N GLY A 641 -1.94 -27.69 11.30
CA GLY A 641 -2.91 -27.07 12.20
C GLY A 641 -2.34 -26.75 13.59
N GLY A 642 -1.02 -26.56 13.72
CA GLY A 642 -0.35 -26.35 15.00
C GLY A 642 -0.42 -27.53 15.97
N ARG A 643 -0.90 -28.71 15.55
CA ARG A 643 -1.03 -29.91 16.40
C ARG A 643 0.28 -30.66 16.63
N ALA A 644 1.42 -30.12 16.19
CA ALA A 644 2.74 -30.56 16.64
C ALA A 644 2.80 -30.44 18.17
N SER A 645 2.81 -31.60 18.84
CA SER A 645 2.75 -31.71 20.30
C SER A 645 3.77 -30.82 20.98
N ALA A 646 3.33 -30.03 21.98
CA ALA A 646 4.26 -29.37 22.88
C ALA A 646 5.24 -30.42 23.44
N PRO A 647 6.57 -30.22 23.31
CA PRO A 647 7.54 -31.22 23.75
C PRO A 647 7.34 -31.47 25.24
N ARG A 648 7.32 -32.74 25.65
CA ARG A 648 7.04 -33.07 27.05
C ARG A 648 8.20 -32.53 27.90
N PRO A 649 7.94 -32.06 29.13
CA PRO A 649 9.01 -31.69 30.07
C PRO A 649 9.79 -32.94 30.49
N GLY A 650 10.71 -33.36 29.63
CA GLY A 650 11.49 -34.60 29.68
C GLY A 650 12.43 -34.74 28.47
N ASP A 651 11.95 -34.41 27.26
CA ASP A 651 12.69 -34.63 26.00
C ASP A 651 14.02 -33.84 25.88
N ARG A 652 14.24 -32.85 26.77
CA ARG A 652 15.51 -32.10 26.86
C ARG A 652 16.66 -32.87 27.53
N LEU A 653 16.40 -33.99 28.23
CA LEU A 653 17.44 -34.76 28.93
C LEU A 653 18.15 -35.78 28.01
N ASP A 654 17.40 -36.52 27.20
CA ASP A 654 17.95 -37.53 26.27
C ASP A 654 18.92 -36.92 25.23
N GLY A 655 18.61 -35.71 24.75
CA GLY A 655 19.45 -34.97 23.80
C GLY A 655 20.79 -34.48 24.34
N ALA A 656 21.03 -34.61 25.66
CA ALA A 656 22.30 -34.35 26.33
C ALA A 656 23.08 -35.64 26.60
N LEU A 657 22.39 -36.73 26.97
CA LEU A 657 23.02 -38.05 27.21
C LEU A 657 23.56 -38.66 25.90
N ARG A 658 22.82 -38.55 24.78
CA ARG A 658 23.25 -39.02 23.44
C ARG A 658 24.38 -38.20 22.78
N ARG A 659 25.05 -37.32 23.53
CA ARG A 659 26.28 -36.61 23.10
C ARG A 659 27.48 -36.88 24.02
N ARG A 660 27.38 -37.90 24.87
CA ARG A 660 28.43 -38.37 25.78
C ARG A 660 28.64 -39.90 25.72
N ALA A 661 28.09 -40.53 24.69
CA ALA A 661 28.35 -41.88 24.21
C ALA A 661 28.53 -41.78 22.69
#